data_AF-A0A2N8NKW6-F1
#
_entry.id   AF-A0A2N8NKW6-F1
#
_cell.length_a   1.000
_cell.length_b   1.000
_cell.length_c   1.000
_cell.angle_alpha   90.00
_cell.angle_beta   90.00
_cell.angle_gamma   90.00
#
_symmetry.space_group_name_H-M   'P 1'
#
loop_
_entity.id
_entity.type
_entity.pdbx_description
1 polymer ?
#
loop_
_entity_poly.entity_id
_entity_poly.type
_entity_poly.pdbx_seq_one_letter_code
_entity_poly.pdbx_strand_id
1 'polypeptide(L)'
;MNTKKNYSKPLLALLLLAAGLAGAMRPQRVAAQSQPIPGSSLSWEYDAATHSLTITNPTPSTPQPIPNFNFPDEQPWKAYRGGIQKVTIGAGVNHVGKYAFTNCEKLTSVTLPAGLKEIEKNAFGGCEKLESITLPKGLQTIGNFAFYKCAALASISIPNSVTAIADGAFTECTALKSVTLPNSLTTIGKYAFSDCSALTSITLPEGIQTIGEAAFYNCAALASISIPNSVTAIADGVFASCAALKSVTIPNGVTAIGKRAFAGCKALTTVTLPDGLQTIGQNAFLDCAALASISIPKSVTTIADGAFNGCEALTSVTLPNEVTTIGKRAFAGCKALTTVTLSAKLTTIGENAFYGCEKLTSITIPKSVTTIGKQAFAGCKALASITIPNGVTAIADRVFAGCKALTTVTLPDGLQTIGQNAFLDCAALASISIPNSVTTIGNEAFSRCTALKDVTVFWETPIPTYAEVFNHLTVEEIRLHVPEGKIGAYKAANVWQDFIVMADRGDLAGGLKWQMDATYTLTIINPTPGSPKPMPDFNNWDEQPWESFRSEIQAVTIGDGVSAVGKCAFTGCNKLTSVTLPKSVTTIREGAFAGCDKMTHVTLPADAKLDTIGKDAFIRCTALTSISLPKSTTTIEDRAFNLCEALTSVTLPADGKLQTIGMNAFGGCVKLKRITIPHSVTKIEGSAFNSCKALTSVTLPDNAQFTKIESDAFQYCKALERITIPNHVDKIKTDAFNGCTALASVTLPKSVTEIEVSAFEDCKALKDLTVAWTDTASIPNISPYVFQYTPPATVKLSDIRLHVPHGTVAAYQSKDVWKEFTIVEQPLPPTPTPTPTPTPTPTPEPTPKPLPEKKISSITLNSSSRVINGEASFRITATINPGDATNKFLSWHSSDEKVATVKVIPTAEKRSGSSLRAYAHPTVETAEVTIVGKGQAEIIVKALDGSGVQAVCSVDVRSTVGNALLPAARIYAAGGRVYLTLPQATSVRIYTASGTLQHTMHAPAGTSSVALPEGVYVVKAGARTEKVFVN
;
A
#
# COMPACT_ATOMS: atom_id res chain seq x y z
N MET A 1 -57.01 -38.60 -15.12
CA MET A 1 -58.24 -39.41 -15.00
C MET A 1 -59.13 -39.13 -16.21
N ASN A 2 -59.45 -40.20 -16.95
CA ASN A 2 -60.54 -40.45 -17.92
C ASN A 2 -61.70 -39.42 -17.97
N THR A 3 -62.34 -39.05 -19.09
CA THR A 3 -62.80 -39.74 -20.32
C THR A 3 -63.02 -38.72 -21.46
N LYS A 4 -62.47 -38.84 -22.67
CA LYS A 4 -62.92 -39.60 -23.89
C LYS A 4 -64.31 -39.27 -24.47
N LYS A 5 -64.33 -38.77 -25.73
CA LYS A 5 -64.98 -39.32 -26.97
C LYS A 5 -64.93 -38.24 -28.09
N ASN A 6 -64.70 -38.48 -29.38
CA ASN A 6 -64.20 -39.59 -30.20
C ASN A 6 -63.98 -39.07 -31.66
N TYR A 7 -62.85 -39.43 -32.30
CA TYR A 7 -62.60 -39.95 -33.68
C TYR A 7 -63.54 -39.57 -34.86
N SER A 8 -63.16 -39.44 -36.16
CA SER A 8 -61.99 -39.82 -36.97
C SER A 8 -62.12 -39.26 -38.43
N LYS A 9 -60.99 -39.07 -39.14
CA LYS A 9 -60.83 -38.88 -40.62
C LYS A 9 -61.31 -40.14 -41.43
N PRO A 10 -61.34 -40.24 -42.81
CA PRO A 10 -60.74 -39.39 -43.88
C PRO A 10 -61.53 -39.21 -45.23
N LEU A 11 -60.96 -38.36 -46.08
CA LEU A 11 -60.85 -38.33 -47.56
C LEU A 11 -61.63 -39.33 -48.46
N LEU A 12 -62.15 -38.77 -49.56
CA LEU A 12 -61.97 -39.26 -50.95
C LEU A 12 -62.84 -40.45 -51.43
N ALA A 13 -64.09 -40.17 -51.82
CA ALA A 13 -64.75 -40.84 -52.96
C ALA A 13 -66.07 -40.13 -53.29
N LEU A 14 -66.01 -39.07 -54.12
CA LEU A 14 -67.04 -38.82 -55.15
C LEU A 14 -66.47 -37.82 -56.17
N LEU A 15 -65.50 -38.30 -56.95
CA LEU A 15 -65.12 -37.73 -58.23
C LEU A 15 -65.99 -38.42 -59.29
N LEU A 16 -66.43 -37.63 -60.28
CA LEU A 16 -67.08 -38.01 -61.55
C LEU A 16 -68.62 -38.16 -61.53
N LEU A 17 -69.32 -37.04 -61.72
CA LEU A 17 -70.38 -36.87 -62.74
C LEU A 17 -71.07 -35.50 -62.54
N ALA A 18 -70.55 -34.47 -63.20
CA ALA A 18 -71.29 -33.34 -63.78
C ALA A 18 -70.32 -32.22 -64.22
N ALA A 19 -69.48 -32.53 -65.21
CA ALA A 19 -69.13 -31.51 -66.20
C ALA A 19 -70.33 -31.39 -67.13
N GLY A 20 -71.04 -30.26 -67.08
CA GLY A 20 -72.18 -30.04 -67.96
C GLY A 20 -73.27 -29.17 -67.38
N LEU A 21 -72.93 -27.95 -66.94
CA LEU A 21 -73.79 -26.75 -67.01
C LEU A 21 -72.99 -25.53 -66.56
N ALA A 22 -71.87 -25.30 -67.24
CA ALA A 22 -71.41 -23.94 -67.47
C ALA A 22 -72.43 -23.30 -68.44
N GLY A 23 -73.30 -22.44 -67.93
CA GLY A 23 -74.24 -21.69 -68.76
C GLY A 23 -75.59 -21.48 -68.12
N ALA A 24 -75.65 -20.54 -67.16
CA ALA A 24 -76.78 -19.63 -66.91
C ALA A 24 -76.78 -19.13 -65.46
N MET A 25 -75.80 -18.32 -65.10
CA MET A 25 -76.01 -17.16 -64.24
C MET A 25 -74.88 -16.20 -64.55
N ARG A 26 -75.15 -15.26 -65.46
CA ARG A 26 -74.41 -14.00 -65.53
C ARG A 26 -74.28 -13.48 -64.09
N PRO A 27 -73.14 -12.93 -63.66
CA PRO A 27 -73.18 -11.99 -62.55
C PRO A 27 -74.07 -10.85 -63.05
N GLN A 28 -75.34 -10.84 -62.63
CA GLN A 28 -76.12 -9.63 -62.64
C GLN A 28 -75.25 -8.59 -61.95
N ARG A 29 -74.97 -7.48 -62.65
CA ARG A 29 -74.63 -6.22 -62.01
C ARG A 29 -75.70 -5.99 -60.94
N VAL A 30 -75.40 -6.36 -59.70
CA VAL A 30 -76.13 -5.85 -58.55
C VAL A 30 -75.76 -4.39 -58.55
N ALA A 31 -76.71 -3.54 -58.95
CA ALA A 31 -76.60 -2.10 -58.76
C ALA A 31 -76.21 -1.89 -57.29
N ALA A 32 -75.05 -1.29 -57.06
CA ALA A 32 -74.54 -1.04 -55.73
C ALA A 32 -75.53 -0.08 -55.03
N GLN A 33 -76.39 -0.64 -54.19
CA GLN A 33 -77.29 0.16 -53.37
C GLN A 33 -76.50 0.67 -52.19
N SER A 34 -76.24 1.98 -52.19
CA SER A 34 -75.70 2.69 -51.04
C SER A 34 -76.50 2.37 -49.78
N GLN A 35 -75.84 1.85 -48.74
CA GLN A 35 -76.45 1.45 -47.47
C GLN A 35 -76.31 2.57 -46.44
N PRO A 36 -77.32 2.85 -45.59
CA PRO A 36 -77.20 3.86 -44.54
C PRO A 36 -76.19 3.43 -43.45
N ILE A 37 -75.51 4.40 -42.84
CA ILE A 37 -74.70 4.18 -41.63
C ILE A 37 -75.61 4.39 -40.40
N PRO A 38 -75.81 3.38 -39.53
CA PRO A 38 -76.63 3.53 -38.33
C PRO A 38 -76.16 4.71 -37.46
N GLY A 39 -77.10 5.57 -37.05
CA GLY A 39 -76.81 6.74 -36.22
C GLY A 39 -76.21 7.94 -36.97
N SER A 40 -76.23 7.94 -38.31
CA SER A 40 -75.71 9.03 -39.15
C SER A 40 -76.57 9.21 -40.41
N SER A 41 -76.52 10.40 -41.02
CA SER A 41 -77.13 10.64 -42.35
C SER A 41 -76.19 10.21 -43.50
N LEU A 42 -75.00 9.71 -43.16
CA LEU A 42 -74.04 9.15 -44.11
C LEU A 42 -74.52 7.81 -44.66
N SER A 43 -74.01 7.49 -45.85
CA SER A 43 -74.21 6.20 -46.50
C SER A 43 -72.88 5.60 -46.94
N TRP A 44 -72.83 4.29 -47.16
CA TRP A 44 -71.63 3.57 -47.54
C TRP A 44 -71.89 2.55 -48.66
N GLU A 45 -70.86 2.29 -49.46
CA GLU A 45 -70.90 1.36 -50.58
C GLU A 45 -69.57 0.61 -50.67
N TYR A 46 -69.62 -0.72 -50.82
CA TYR A 46 -68.44 -1.55 -51.06
C TYR A 46 -68.48 -2.15 -52.47
N ASP A 47 -67.48 -1.79 -53.28
CA ASP A 47 -67.25 -2.39 -54.59
C ASP A 47 -66.30 -3.58 -54.46
N ALA A 48 -66.85 -4.79 -54.59
CA ALA A 48 -66.09 -6.04 -54.51
C ALA A 48 -65.11 -6.26 -55.67
N ALA A 49 -65.31 -5.61 -56.83
CA ALA A 49 -64.42 -5.72 -57.98
C ALA A 49 -63.16 -4.87 -57.80
N THR A 50 -63.30 -3.70 -57.18
CA THR A 50 -62.16 -2.80 -56.90
C THR A 50 -61.66 -2.88 -55.47
N HIS A 51 -62.32 -3.68 -54.62
CA HIS A 51 -62.07 -3.76 -53.18
C HIS A 51 -62.14 -2.39 -52.47
N SER A 52 -63.00 -1.50 -52.96
CA SER A 52 -63.09 -0.11 -52.50
C SER A 52 -64.35 0.14 -51.65
N LEU A 53 -64.17 0.73 -50.47
CA LEU A 53 -65.25 1.23 -49.62
C LEU A 53 -65.39 2.75 -49.78
N THR A 54 -66.57 3.23 -50.16
CA THR A 54 -66.88 4.66 -50.28
C THR A 54 -67.88 5.08 -49.21
N ILE A 55 -67.61 6.18 -48.50
CA ILE A 55 -68.53 6.83 -47.54
C ILE A 55 -69.02 8.15 -48.13
N THR A 56 -70.34 8.32 -48.25
CA THR A 56 -70.95 9.47 -48.92
C THR A 56 -71.86 10.25 -47.98
N ASN A 57 -71.64 11.57 -47.89
CA ASN A 57 -72.60 12.50 -47.28
C ASN A 57 -73.57 12.99 -48.38
N PRO A 58 -74.89 12.68 -48.30
CA PRO A 58 -75.87 13.14 -49.29
C PRO A 58 -76.10 14.65 -49.25
N THR A 59 -75.68 15.33 -48.17
CA THR A 59 -75.77 16.80 -48.00
C THR A 59 -74.39 17.40 -47.66
N PRO A 60 -73.45 17.52 -48.62
CA PRO A 60 -72.07 17.93 -48.34
C PRO A 60 -71.90 19.32 -47.70
N SER A 61 -72.89 20.20 -47.85
CA SER A 61 -72.93 21.53 -47.21
C SER A 61 -73.16 21.46 -45.70
N THR A 62 -73.69 20.36 -45.18
CA THR A 62 -73.94 20.11 -43.76
C THR A 62 -72.95 19.05 -43.28
N PRO A 63 -71.92 19.42 -42.49
CA PRO A 63 -70.94 18.47 -42.00
C PRO A 63 -71.57 17.31 -41.22
N GLN A 64 -71.10 16.08 -41.45
CA GLN A 64 -71.60 14.88 -40.77
C GLN A 64 -70.44 13.98 -40.28
N PRO A 65 -70.52 13.45 -39.05
CA PRO A 65 -69.51 12.53 -38.53
C PRO A 65 -69.77 11.08 -38.97
N ILE A 66 -68.70 10.33 -39.24
CA ILE A 66 -68.75 8.87 -39.12
C ILE A 66 -68.90 8.57 -37.62
N PRO A 67 -69.92 7.82 -37.18
CA PRO A 67 -70.20 7.63 -35.76
C PRO A 67 -69.07 6.86 -35.06
N ASN A 68 -69.00 7.02 -33.74
CA ASN A 68 -68.13 6.23 -32.88
C ASN A 68 -68.70 4.82 -32.72
N PHE A 69 -67.87 3.81 -32.96
CA PHE A 69 -68.18 2.43 -32.62
C PHE A 69 -67.57 2.08 -31.25
N ASN A 70 -68.17 1.17 -30.49
CA ASN A 70 -67.59 0.68 -29.25
C ASN A 70 -66.53 -0.39 -29.51
N PHE A 71 -66.76 -1.20 -30.55
CA PHE A 71 -65.91 -2.31 -30.97
C PHE A 71 -65.85 -2.37 -32.51
N PRO A 72 -64.78 -2.94 -33.08
CA PRO A 72 -64.68 -3.12 -34.53
C PRO A 72 -65.91 -3.83 -35.13
N ASP A 73 -66.54 -4.77 -34.41
CA ASP A 73 -67.65 -5.59 -34.94
C ASP A 73 -69.01 -4.89 -35.04
N GLU A 74 -69.06 -3.60 -34.67
CA GLU A 74 -70.19 -2.70 -34.90
C GLU A 74 -70.08 -1.94 -36.23
N GLN A 75 -68.94 -2.01 -36.92
CA GLN A 75 -68.74 -1.40 -38.24
C GLN A 75 -69.78 -1.93 -39.25
N PRO A 76 -70.47 -1.06 -40.01
CA PRO A 76 -71.44 -1.49 -41.03
C PRO A 76 -70.83 -2.40 -42.11
N TRP A 77 -69.54 -2.21 -42.41
CA TRP A 77 -68.78 -2.96 -43.40
C TRP A 77 -67.98 -4.15 -42.84
N LYS A 78 -68.24 -4.60 -41.60
CA LYS A 78 -67.46 -5.67 -40.95
C LYS A 78 -67.31 -6.96 -41.77
N ALA A 79 -68.35 -7.33 -42.52
CA ALA A 79 -68.35 -8.54 -43.36
C ALA A 79 -67.33 -8.45 -44.52
N TYR A 80 -66.96 -7.23 -44.93
CA TYR A 80 -66.02 -6.95 -45.99
C TYR A 80 -64.63 -6.54 -45.48
N ARG A 81 -64.47 -6.32 -44.16
CA ARG A 81 -63.25 -5.77 -43.53
C ARG A 81 -61.95 -6.42 -44.01
N GLY A 82 -61.91 -7.75 -44.08
CA GLY A 82 -60.72 -8.51 -44.53
C GLY A 82 -60.41 -8.44 -46.03
N GLY A 83 -61.25 -7.76 -46.81
CA GLY A 83 -61.09 -7.55 -48.25
C GLY A 83 -61.04 -6.08 -48.67
N ILE A 84 -61.15 -5.11 -47.75
CA ILE A 84 -61.05 -3.69 -48.08
C ILE A 84 -59.60 -3.32 -48.39
N GLN A 85 -59.35 -2.80 -49.58
CA GLN A 85 -58.03 -2.33 -50.02
C GLN A 85 -57.97 -0.80 -50.20
N LYS A 86 -59.10 -0.16 -50.45
CA LYS A 86 -59.20 1.30 -50.62
C LYS A 86 -60.39 1.85 -49.84
N VAL A 87 -60.22 3.00 -49.19
CA VAL A 87 -61.30 3.76 -48.54
C VAL A 87 -61.37 5.16 -49.13
N THR A 88 -62.56 5.61 -49.53
CA THR A 88 -62.83 6.98 -50.00
C THR A 88 -63.88 7.63 -49.11
N ILE A 89 -63.51 8.68 -48.38
CA ILE A 89 -64.43 9.44 -47.53
C ILE A 89 -64.83 10.72 -48.26
N GLY A 90 -66.11 10.84 -48.60
CA GLY A 90 -66.66 11.92 -49.41
C GLY A 90 -66.69 13.29 -48.73
N ALA A 91 -66.92 14.34 -49.53
CA ALA A 91 -67.04 15.71 -49.06
C ALA A 91 -68.14 15.87 -48.00
N GLY A 92 -67.97 16.82 -47.08
CA GLY A 92 -68.91 17.05 -45.99
C GLY A 92 -68.80 16.07 -44.82
N VAL A 93 -67.85 15.11 -44.83
CA VAL A 93 -67.50 14.35 -43.62
C VAL A 93 -66.44 15.13 -42.83
N ASN A 94 -66.73 15.48 -41.57
CA ASN A 94 -65.82 16.27 -40.73
C ASN A 94 -65.13 15.46 -39.62
N HIS A 95 -65.50 14.20 -39.41
CA HIS A 95 -65.01 13.39 -38.29
C HIS A 95 -65.00 11.90 -38.68
N VAL A 96 -63.89 11.21 -38.41
CA VAL A 96 -63.78 9.74 -38.51
C VAL A 96 -63.86 9.16 -37.11
N GLY A 97 -64.97 8.51 -36.79
CA GLY A 97 -65.26 8.00 -35.46
C GLY A 97 -64.40 6.82 -35.00
N LYS A 98 -64.50 6.55 -33.69
CA LYS A 98 -63.78 5.48 -32.99
C LYS A 98 -63.98 4.15 -33.68
N TYR A 99 -62.88 3.44 -33.90
CA TYR A 99 -62.81 2.15 -34.56
C TYR A 99 -63.39 2.05 -35.98
N ALA A 100 -63.60 3.15 -36.71
CA ALA A 100 -64.27 3.12 -38.02
C ALA A 100 -63.64 2.12 -39.02
N PHE A 101 -62.33 2.17 -39.20
CA PHE A 101 -61.61 1.31 -40.15
C PHE A 101 -60.60 0.38 -39.46
N THR A 102 -60.78 0.11 -38.16
CA THR A 102 -59.89 -0.79 -37.42
C THR A 102 -59.83 -2.17 -38.04
N ASN A 103 -58.63 -2.75 -38.10
CA ASN A 103 -58.31 -4.08 -38.63
C ASN A 103 -58.72 -4.28 -40.10
N CYS A 104 -58.77 -3.22 -40.90
CA CYS A 104 -58.76 -3.34 -42.36
C CYS A 104 -57.34 -3.70 -42.82
N GLU A 105 -56.88 -4.91 -42.51
CA GLU A 105 -55.47 -5.35 -42.66
C GLU A 105 -54.92 -5.24 -44.09
N LYS A 106 -55.80 -5.29 -45.11
CA LYS A 106 -55.44 -5.15 -46.53
C LYS A 106 -55.56 -3.73 -47.07
N LEU A 107 -55.92 -2.75 -46.25
CA LEU A 107 -56.10 -1.36 -46.66
C LEU A 107 -54.75 -0.77 -47.08
N THR A 108 -54.66 -0.30 -48.33
CA THR A 108 -53.44 0.28 -48.91
C THR A 108 -53.56 1.79 -49.16
N SER A 109 -54.79 2.31 -49.34
CA SER A 109 -55.02 3.72 -49.67
C SER A 109 -56.29 4.27 -49.02
N VAL A 110 -56.19 5.48 -48.48
CA VAL A 110 -57.30 6.23 -47.89
C VAL A 110 -57.36 7.63 -48.51
N THR A 111 -58.53 8.02 -49.01
CA THR A 111 -58.79 9.40 -49.46
C THR A 111 -59.67 10.11 -48.42
N LEU A 112 -59.13 11.17 -47.81
CA LEU A 112 -59.80 11.98 -46.78
C LEU A 112 -60.33 13.30 -47.38
N PRO A 113 -61.50 13.82 -46.94
CA PRO A 113 -62.04 15.08 -47.43
C PRO A 113 -61.33 16.29 -46.78
N ALA A 114 -61.25 17.39 -47.52
CA ALA A 114 -60.58 18.62 -47.06
C ALA A 114 -61.19 19.22 -45.77
N GLY A 115 -62.48 18.98 -45.51
CA GLY A 115 -63.22 19.45 -44.34
C GLY A 115 -63.04 18.62 -43.06
N LEU A 116 -62.28 17.52 -43.11
CA LEU A 116 -62.08 16.64 -41.95
C LEU A 116 -61.31 17.36 -40.83
N LYS A 117 -61.84 17.28 -39.61
CA LYS A 117 -61.31 17.90 -38.39
C LYS A 117 -60.73 16.88 -37.41
N GLU A 118 -61.27 15.68 -37.36
CA GLU A 118 -60.93 14.72 -36.30
C GLU A 118 -60.79 13.29 -36.84
N ILE A 119 -59.74 12.61 -36.39
CA ILE A 119 -59.55 11.16 -36.53
C ILE A 119 -59.51 10.58 -35.12
N GLU A 120 -60.52 9.81 -34.74
CA GLU A 120 -60.71 9.34 -33.37
C GLU A 120 -59.89 8.10 -32.99
N LYS A 121 -60.04 7.69 -31.73
CA LYS A 121 -59.36 6.51 -31.18
C LYS A 121 -59.51 5.27 -32.08
N ASN A 122 -58.39 4.62 -32.38
CA ASN A 122 -58.31 3.41 -33.22
C ASN A 122 -58.90 3.53 -34.64
N ALA A 123 -59.21 4.73 -35.15
CA ALA A 123 -59.91 4.90 -36.43
C ALA A 123 -59.30 4.10 -37.59
N PHE A 124 -57.96 4.02 -37.68
CA PHE A 124 -57.21 3.22 -38.66
C PHE A 124 -56.28 2.19 -37.99
N GLY A 125 -56.51 1.84 -36.72
CA GLY A 125 -55.69 0.86 -36.00
C GLY A 125 -55.70 -0.51 -36.69
N GLY A 126 -54.57 -1.19 -36.84
CA GLY A 126 -54.46 -2.50 -37.50
C GLY A 126 -54.59 -2.46 -39.03
N CYS A 127 -54.47 -1.30 -39.67
CA CYS A 127 -54.38 -1.19 -41.13
C CYS A 127 -52.96 -1.50 -41.62
N GLU A 128 -52.52 -2.75 -41.48
CA GLU A 128 -51.12 -3.16 -41.60
C GLU A 128 -50.48 -2.89 -42.98
N LYS A 129 -51.28 -2.82 -44.05
CA LYS A 129 -50.85 -2.55 -45.43
C LYS A 129 -50.94 -1.09 -45.86
N LEU A 130 -51.30 -0.17 -44.98
CA LEU A 130 -51.45 1.25 -45.32
C LEU A 130 -50.08 1.89 -45.47
N GLU A 131 -49.65 2.13 -46.72
CA GLU A 131 -48.30 2.64 -47.02
C GLU A 131 -48.17 4.15 -46.85
N SER A 132 -49.24 4.90 -47.17
CA SER A 132 -49.27 6.35 -47.08
C SER A 132 -50.69 6.87 -46.85
N ILE A 133 -50.80 8.02 -46.18
CA ILE A 133 -52.04 8.76 -46.01
C ILE A 133 -51.75 10.26 -46.01
N THR A 134 -52.54 11.03 -46.77
CA THR A 134 -52.45 12.50 -46.76
C THR A 134 -53.47 13.06 -45.78
N LEU A 135 -52.97 13.66 -44.69
CA LEU A 135 -53.81 14.31 -43.69
C LEU A 135 -54.26 15.70 -44.20
N PRO A 136 -55.56 16.07 -44.06
CA PRO A 136 -56.05 17.35 -44.52
C PRO A 136 -55.53 18.51 -43.67
N LYS A 137 -55.27 19.66 -44.31
CA LYS A 137 -54.65 20.84 -43.67
C LYS A 137 -55.39 21.39 -42.45
N GLY A 138 -56.70 21.13 -42.34
CA GLY A 138 -57.55 21.60 -41.26
C GLY A 138 -57.79 20.58 -40.14
N LEU A 139 -57.09 19.44 -40.14
CA LEU A 139 -57.21 18.39 -39.14
C LEU A 139 -56.69 18.88 -37.78
N GLN A 140 -57.52 18.80 -36.76
CA GLN A 140 -57.23 19.30 -35.41
C GLN A 140 -56.77 18.18 -34.48
N THR A 141 -57.34 16.98 -34.61
CA THR A 141 -57.13 15.89 -33.65
C THR A 141 -56.73 14.59 -34.33
N ILE A 142 -55.69 13.95 -33.79
CA ILE A 142 -55.31 12.56 -34.04
C ILE A 142 -55.44 11.83 -32.71
N GLY A 143 -56.47 11.00 -32.58
CA GLY A 143 -56.86 10.32 -31.35
C GLY A 143 -55.95 9.15 -30.95
N ASN A 144 -56.19 8.63 -29.75
CA ASN A 144 -55.39 7.55 -29.18
C ASN A 144 -55.36 6.32 -30.12
N PHE A 145 -54.19 5.75 -30.40
CA PHE A 145 -54.07 4.58 -31.28
C PHE A 145 -54.65 4.77 -32.70
N ALA A 146 -54.85 6.01 -33.17
CA ALA A 146 -55.50 6.29 -34.46
C ALA A 146 -54.88 5.53 -35.64
N PHE A 147 -53.56 5.38 -35.67
CA PHE A 147 -52.79 4.63 -36.66
C PHE A 147 -51.97 3.49 -36.04
N TYR A 148 -52.41 2.96 -34.88
CA TYR A 148 -51.76 1.82 -34.23
C TYR A 148 -51.55 0.68 -35.23
N LYS A 149 -50.35 0.09 -35.25
CA LYS A 149 -50.01 -1.07 -36.09
C LYS A 149 -50.27 -0.85 -37.60
N CYS A 150 -50.17 0.38 -38.09
CA CYS A 150 -50.07 0.66 -39.53
C CYS A 150 -48.65 0.31 -40.01
N ALA A 151 -48.30 -0.98 -39.98
CA ALA A 151 -46.93 -1.47 -40.09
C ALA A 151 -46.21 -1.07 -41.40
N ALA A 152 -46.95 -0.89 -42.50
CA ALA A 152 -46.41 -0.45 -43.79
C ALA A 152 -46.26 1.07 -43.95
N LEU A 153 -46.77 1.89 -43.01
CA LEU A 153 -46.77 3.35 -43.13
C LEU A 153 -45.34 3.88 -43.12
N ALA A 154 -44.85 4.36 -44.26
CA ALA A 154 -43.44 4.71 -44.43
C ALA A 154 -43.10 6.14 -44.00
N SER A 155 -44.06 7.06 -44.14
CA SER A 155 -43.91 8.47 -43.76
C SER A 155 -45.25 9.12 -43.45
N ILE A 156 -45.25 10.15 -42.61
CA ILE A 156 -46.44 10.97 -42.37
C ILE A 156 -46.09 12.43 -42.11
N SER A 157 -46.94 13.33 -42.62
CA SER A 157 -46.87 14.76 -42.36
C SER A 157 -48.07 15.21 -41.54
N ILE A 158 -47.81 15.68 -40.32
CA ILE A 158 -48.83 16.13 -39.38
C ILE A 158 -49.13 17.62 -39.64
N PRO A 159 -50.39 18.02 -39.88
CA PRO A 159 -50.71 19.38 -40.30
C PRO A 159 -50.61 20.41 -39.15
N ASN A 160 -50.38 21.69 -39.50
CA ASN A 160 -50.17 22.81 -38.56
C ASN A 160 -51.36 23.13 -37.64
N SER A 161 -52.54 22.56 -37.87
CA SER A 161 -53.69 22.70 -36.98
C SER A 161 -53.69 21.69 -35.82
N VAL A 162 -52.80 20.69 -35.83
CA VAL A 162 -52.65 19.72 -34.74
C VAL A 162 -51.74 20.30 -33.67
N THR A 163 -52.21 20.27 -32.42
CA THR A 163 -51.49 20.75 -31.24
C THR A 163 -50.99 19.62 -30.34
N ALA A 164 -51.56 18.42 -30.46
CA ALA A 164 -51.14 17.24 -29.72
C ALA A 164 -51.24 15.96 -30.55
N ILE A 165 -50.27 15.07 -30.38
CA ILE A 165 -50.33 13.67 -30.84
C ILE A 165 -50.74 12.83 -29.63
N ALA A 166 -51.86 12.13 -29.73
CA ALA A 166 -52.42 11.40 -28.61
C ALA A 166 -51.69 10.06 -28.33
N ASP A 167 -52.06 9.41 -27.24
CA ASP A 167 -51.37 8.21 -26.74
C ASP A 167 -51.45 7.07 -27.76
N GLY A 168 -50.28 6.48 -28.05
CA GLY A 168 -50.11 5.36 -28.96
C GLY A 168 -50.51 5.60 -30.42
N ALA A 169 -50.68 6.87 -30.84
CA ALA A 169 -51.22 7.23 -32.16
C ALA A 169 -50.52 6.53 -33.34
N PHE A 170 -49.21 6.31 -33.27
CA PHE A 170 -48.38 5.64 -34.29
C PHE A 170 -47.60 4.44 -33.74
N THR A 171 -48.01 3.88 -32.60
CA THR A 171 -47.33 2.69 -32.04
C THR A 171 -47.31 1.54 -33.05
N GLU A 172 -46.21 0.80 -33.12
CA GLU A 172 -46.00 -0.33 -34.06
C GLU A 172 -46.08 0.03 -35.56
N CYS A 173 -45.92 1.30 -35.93
CA CYS A 173 -45.67 1.71 -37.32
C CYS A 173 -44.23 1.38 -37.74
N THR A 174 -43.92 0.08 -37.84
CA THR A 174 -42.54 -0.43 -37.94
C THR A 174 -41.79 0.03 -39.20
N ALA A 175 -42.47 0.36 -40.31
CA ALA A 175 -41.86 0.91 -41.51
C ALA A 175 -41.69 2.45 -41.49
N LEU A 176 -42.14 3.15 -40.45
CA LEU A 176 -42.15 4.60 -40.39
C LEU A 176 -40.73 5.16 -40.28
N LYS A 177 -40.23 5.73 -41.38
CA LYS A 177 -38.86 6.27 -41.49
C LYS A 177 -38.77 7.75 -41.17
N SER A 178 -39.83 8.52 -41.45
CA SER A 178 -39.83 9.98 -41.29
C SER A 178 -41.20 10.51 -40.88
N VAL A 179 -41.20 11.41 -39.90
CA VAL A 179 -42.38 12.13 -39.42
C VAL A 179 -42.11 13.62 -39.51
N THR A 180 -42.98 14.36 -40.19
CA THR A 180 -42.96 15.83 -40.17
C THR A 180 -43.94 16.34 -39.11
N LEU A 181 -43.40 16.96 -38.06
CA LEU A 181 -44.19 17.55 -36.97
C LEU A 181 -44.45 19.04 -37.21
N PRO A 182 -45.61 19.59 -36.82
CA PRO A 182 -45.92 21.00 -36.98
C PRO A 182 -45.32 21.84 -35.84
N ASN A 183 -45.02 23.11 -36.11
CA ASN A 183 -44.49 24.05 -35.11
C ASN A 183 -45.50 24.37 -33.97
N SER A 184 -46.80 24.11 -34.20
CA SER A 184 -47.88 24.27 -33.22
C SER A 184 -47.95 23.15 -32.17
N LEU A 185 -47.16 22.08 -32.34
CA LEU A 185 -47.25 20.90 -31.49
C LEU A 185 -46.68 21.18 -30.09
N THR A 186 -47.49 20.99 -29.07
CA THR A 186 -47.10 21.18 -27.66
C THR A 186 -46.95 19.85 -26.92
N THR A 187 -47.55 18.77 -27.40
CA THR A 187 -47.58 17.47 -26.69
C THR A 187 -47.42 16.27 -27.64
N ILE A 188 -46.54 15.34 -27.27
CA ILE A 188 -46.47 13.98 -27.79
C ILE A 188 -46.91 13.03 -26.67
N GLY A 189 -47.96 12.25 -26.90
CA GLY A 189 -48.55 11.34 -25.94
C GLY A 189 -47.67 10.14 -25.59
N LYS A 190 -48.11 9.37 -24.60
CA LYS A 190 -47.46 8.13 -24.16
C LYS A 190 -47.45 7.11 -25.30
N TYR A 191 -46.35 6.39 -25.48
CA TYR A 191 -46.18 5.38 -26.53
C TYR A 191 -46.39 5.90 -27.97
N ALA A 192 -46.54 7.20 -28.21
CA ALA A 192 -47.03 7.75 -29.48
C ALA A 192 -46.28 7.23 -30.72
N PHE A 193 -44.97 7.02 -30.64
CA PHE A 193 -44.12 6.44 -31.68
C PHE A 193 -43.40 5.16 -31.21
N SER A 194 -43.91 4.48 -30.18
CA SER A 194 -43.34 3.22 -29.69
C SER A 194 -43.24 2.19 -30.82
N ASP A 195 -42.15 1.45 -30.90
CA ASP A 195 -41.88 0.40 -31.88
C ASP A 195 -41.87 0.88 -33.35
N CYS A 196 -41.67 2.19 -33.58
CA CYS A 196 -41.33 2.74 -34.89
C CYS A 196 -39.85 2.43 -35.23
N SER A 197 -39.52 1.15 -35.33
CA SER A 197 -38.13 0.66 -35.41
C SER A 197 -37.32 1.16 -36.61
N ALA A 198 -37.97 1.58 -37.69
CA ALA A 198 -37.32 2.19 -38.87
C ALA A 198 -37.11 3.71 -38.77
N LEU A 199 -37.57 4.38 -37.71
CA LEU A 199 -37.48 5.83 -37.57
C LEU A 199 -36.03 6.24 -37.32
N THR A 200 -35.38 6.87 -38.31
CA THR A 200 -33.95 7.21 -38.23
C THR A 200 -33.69 8.55 -37.55
N SER A 201 -34.61 9.50 -37.70
CA SER A 201 -34.51 10.87 -37.18
C SER A 201 -35.90 11.49 -37.05
N ILE A 202 -36.08 12.34 -36.03
CA ILE A 202 -37.27 13.17 -35.87
C ILE A 202 -36.85 14.54 -35.33
N THR A 203 -37.36 15.61 -35.94
CA THR A 203 -37.12 16.98 -35.49
C THR A 203 -38.26 17.40 -34.57
N LEU A 204 -37.97 17.59 -33.30
CA LEU A 204 -38.95 18.08 -32.33
C LEU A 204 -39.10 19.60 -32.46
N PRO A 205 -40.34 20.14 -32.47
CA PRO A 205 -40.56 21.59 -32.54
C PRO A 205 -40.21 22.28 -31.23
N GLU A 206 -39.67 23.51 -31.30
CA GLU A 206 -39.20 24.29 -30.14
C GLU A 206 -40.29 24.59 -29.09
N GLY A 207 -41.58 24.53 -29.47
CA GLY A 207 -42.71 24.78 -28.58
C GLY A 207 -43.14 23.57 -27.74
N ILE A 208 -42.51 22.40 -27.92
CA ILE A 208 -42.96 21.16 -27.30
C ILE A 208 -42.77 21.18 -25.78
N GLN A 209 -43.84 20.99 -25.02
CA GLN A 209 -43.81 21.05 -23.55
C GLN A 209 -43.73 19.66 -22.93
N THR A 210 -44.31 18.66 -23.58
CA THR A 210 -44.44 17.31 -23.01
C THR A 210 -44.15 16.24 -24.05
N ILE A 211 -43.28 15.31 -23.66
CA ILE A 211 -43.01 14.06 -24.39
C ILE A 211 -43.36 12.93 -23.41
N GLY A 212 -44.39 12.15 -23.76
CA GLY A 212 -44.96 11.14 -22.89
C GLY A 212 -44.02 9.97 -22.60
N GLU A 213 -44.37 9.22 -21.55
CA GLU A 213 -43.77 7.94 -21.20
C GLU A 213 -43.68 7.02 -22.43
N ALA A 214 -42.50 6.42 -22.64
CA ALA A 214 -42.24 5.49 -23.73
C ALA A 214 -42.57 6.03 -25.15
N ALA A 215 -42.66 7.35 -25.34
CA ALA A 215 -43.08 7.94 -26.62
C ALA A 215 -42.23 7.49 -27.81
N PHE A 216 -40.93 7.23 -27.63
CA PHE A 216 -40.02 6.70 -28.64
C PHE A 216 -39.39 5.36 -28.21
N TYR A 217 -40.10 4.58 -27.40
CA TYR A 217 -39.64 3.24 -27.01
C TYR A 217 -39.37 2.37 -28.24
N ASN A 218 -38.24 1.66 -28.25
CA ASN A 218 -37.84 0.74 -29.31
C ASN A 218 -37.83 1.34 -30.74
N CYS A 219 -37.56 2.65 -30.85
CA CYS A 219 -37.17 3.30 -32.11
C CYS A 219 -35.71 2.92 -32.44
N ALA A 220 -35.47 1.64 -32.73
CA ALA A 220 -34.13 1.05 -32.78
C ALA A 220 -33.17 1.73 -33.76
N ALA A 221 -33.66 2.30 -34.87
CA ALA A 221 -32.87 3.02 -35.86
C ALA A 221 -32.65 4.52 -35.54
N LEU A 222 -33.23 5.06 -34.47
CA LEU A 222 -33.13 6.49 -34.12
C LEU A 222 -31.70 6.83 -33.69
N ALA A 223 -30.95 7.49 -34.57
CA ALA A 223 -29.53 7.72 -34.37
C ALA A 223 -29.21 8.99 -33.58
N SER A 224 -30.11 9.99 -33.63
CA SER A 224 -29.97 11.28 -32.97
C SER A 224 -31.32 11.87 -32.62
N ILE A 225 -31.39 12.55 -31.48
CA ILE A 225 -32.55 13.34 -31.07
C ILE A 225 -32.08 14.67 -30.47
N SER A 226 -32.71 15.77 -30.87
CA SER A 226 -32.54 17.07 -30.21
C SER A 226 -33.77 17.35 -29.37
N ILE A 227 -33.57 17.52 -28.06
CA ILE A 227 -34.64 17.76 -27.10
C ILE A 227 -34.73 19.29 -26.90
N PRO A 228 -35.88 19.93 -27.17
CA PRO A 228 -36.01 21.39 -27.03
C PRO A 228 -35.93 21.89 -25.59
N ASN A 229 -35.52 23.15 -25.42
CA ASN A 229 -35.34 23.78 -24.10
C ASN A 229 -36.64 23.97 -23.31
N SER A 230 -37.80 23.91 -23.97
CA SER A 230 -39.13 23.94 -23.36
C SER A 230 -39.45 22.67 -22.55
N VAL A 231 -38.72 21.57 -22.75
CA VAL A 231 -38.93 20.31 -22.01
C VAL A 231 -38.31 20.42 -20.61
N THR A 232 -39.12 20.18 -19.58
CA THR A 232 -38.73 20.30 -18.16
C THR A 232 -38.43 18.97 -17.47
N ALA A 233 -38.76 17.84 -18.10
CA ALA A 233 -38.49 16.49 -17.59
C ALA A 233 -38.34 15.49 -18.73
N ILE A 234 -37.46 14.50 -18.55
CA ILE A 234 -37.36 13.34 -19.44
C ILE A 234 -38.22 12.22 -18.87
N ALA A 235 -39.28 11.82 -19.56
CA ALA A 235 -40.25 10.85 -19.07
C ALA A 235 -39.69 9.42 -18.97
N ASP A 236 -40.38 8.57 -18.21
CA ASP A 236 -40.04 7.15 -18.06
C ASP A 236 -40.01 6.44 -19.42
N GLY A 237 -38.96 5.67 -19.68
CA GLY A 237 -38.80 4.83 -20.88
C GLY A 237 -38.77 5.56 -22.23
N VAL A 238 -38.75 6.90 -22.26
CA VAL A 238 -39.02 7.70 -23.46
C VAL A 238 -38.14 7.34 -24.66
N PHE A 239 -36.86 7.02 -24.46
CA PHE A 239 -35.92 6.56 -25.49
C PHE A 239 -35.37 5.16 -25.20
N ALA A 240 -36.05 4.35 -24.40
CA ALA A 240 -35.55 3.00 -24.10
C ALA A 240 -35.51 2.15 -25.37
N SER A 241 -34.46 1.35 -25.53
CA SER A 241 -34.19 0.50 -26.69
C SER A 241 -33.98 1.25 -28.02
N CYS A 242 -33.68 2.54 -27.97
CA CYS A 242 -33.15 3.29 -29.12
C CYS A 242 -31.68 2.89 -29.38
N ALA A 243 -31.47 1.66 -29.87
CA ALA A 243 -30.17 1.02 -29.95
C ALA A 243 -29.12 1.77 -30.79
N ALA A 244 -29.56 2.55 -31.79
CA ALA A 244 -28.70 3.35 -32.65
C ALA A 244 -28.37 4.76 -32.08
N LEU A 245 -28.99 5.19 -30.98
CA LEU A 245 -28.82 6.54 -30.44
C LEU A 245 -27.39 6.74 -29.94
N LYS A 246 -26.63 7.65 -30.56
CA LYS A 246 -25.20 7.86 -30.26
C LYS A 246 -24.92 8.89 -29.18
N SER A 247 -25.72 9.95 -29.15
CA SER A 247 -25.52 11.08 -28.24
C SER A 247 -26.85 11.74 -27.91
N VAL A 248 -26.95 12.26 -26.69
CA VAL A 248 -28.08 13.09 -26.26
C VAL A 248 -27.60 14.25 -25.40
N THR A 249 -28.16 15.43 -25.66
CA THR A 249 -27.99 16.62 -24.81
C THR A 249 -29.29 16.86 -24.08
N ILE A 250 -29.24 16.81 -22.75
CA ILE A 250 -30.39 17.06 -21.89
C ILE A 250 -30.48 18.58 -21.62
N PRO A 251 -31.63 19.24 -21.89
CA PRO A 251 -31.76 20.68 -21.77
C PRO A 251 -31.61 21.22 -20.35
N ASN A 252 -31.19 22.48 -20.22
CA ASN A 252 -30.94 23.15 -18.92
C ASN A 252 -32.16 23.22 -17.99
N GLY A 253 -33.38 23.23 -18.54
CA GLY A 253 -34.62 23.24 -17.77
C GLY A 253 -35.01 21.88 -17.15
N VAL A 254 -34.31 20.80 -17.51
CA VAL A 254 -34.63 19.46 -17.03
C VAL A 254 -34.12 19.23 -15.60
N THR A 255 -35.05 18.89 -14.71
CA THR A 255 -34.73 18.59 -13.29
C THR A 255 -34.70 17.09 -12.99
N ALA A 256 -35.27 16.25 -13.85
CA ALA A 256 -35.38 14.81 -13.64
C ALA A 256 -35.24 14.00 -14.94
N ILE A 257 -34.51 12.87 -14.85
CA ILE A 257 -34.50 11.80 -15.85
C ILE A 257 -35.30 10.62 -15.31
N GLY A 258 -36.34 10.22 -16.04
CA GLY A 258 -37.25 9.13 -15.67
C GLY A 258 -36.62 7.74 -15.64
N LYS A 259 -37.36 6.79 -15.09
CA LYS A 259 -36.96 5.38 -15.01
C LYS A 259 -36.79 4.82 -16.42
N ARG A 260 -35.71 4.07 -16.64
CA ARG A 260 -35.40 3.46 -17.95
C ARG A 260 -35.34 4.43 -19.14
N ALA A 261 -35.23 5.75 -18.92
CA ALA A 261 -35.35 6.75 -19.99
C ALA A 261 -34.46 6.47 -21.23
N PHE A 262 -33.25 5.95 -21.02
CA PHE A 262 -32.28 5.56 -22.05
C PHE A 262 -31.86 4.09 -21.95
N ALA A 263 -32.61 3.24 -21.25
CA ALA A 263 -32.23 1.83 -21.07
C ALA A 263 -32.11 1.12 -22.42
N GLY A 264 -31.01 0.39 -22.67
CA GLY A 264 -30.76 -0.34 -23.90
C GLY A 264 -30.27 0.53 -25.08
N CYS A 265 -29.90 1.80 -24.86
CA CYS A 265 -29.25 2.63 -25.87
C CYS A 265 -27.79 2.20 -26.06
N LYS A 266 -27.58 1.02 -26.68
CA LYS A 266 -26.27 0.35 -26.76
C LYS A 266 -25.20 1.15 -27.50
N ALA A 267 -25.57 2.03 -28.43
CA ALA A 267 -24.65 2.91 -29.15
C ALA A 267 -24.37 4.25 -28.45
N LEU A 268 -24.98 4.53 -27.29
CA LEU A 268 -24.89 5.82 -26.61
C LEU A 268 -23.51 6.01 -26.01
N THR A 269 -22.68 6.85 -26.64
CA THR A 269 -21.31 7.12 -26.21
C THR A 269 -21.20 8.32 -25.27
N THR A 270 -22.09 9.30 -25.44
CA THR A 270 -22.00 10.59 -24.72
C THR A 270 -23.37 11.10 -24.29
N VAL A 271 -23.46 11.55 -23.05
CA VAL A 271 -24.65 12.19 -22.48
C VAL A 271 -24.23 13.50 -21.81
N THR A 272 -24.82 14.62 -22.23
CA THR A 272 -24.63 15.91 -21.56
C THR A 272 -25.79 16.14 -20.60
N LEU A 273 -25.50 16.19 -19.30
CA LEU A 273 -26.46 16.45 -18.23
C LEU A 273 -26.43 17.93 -17.82
N PRO A 274 -27.58 18.56 -17.49
CA PRO A 274 -27.62 19.96 -17.08
C PRO A 274 -27.22 20.12 -15.61
N ASP A 275 -26.66 21.27 -15.27
CA ASP A 275 -26.18 21.57 -13.90
C ASP A 275 -27.30 21.54 -12.84
N GLY A 276 -28.55 21.80 -13.25
CA GLY A 276 -29.73 21.80 -12.37
C GLY A 276 -30.38 20.43 -12.15
N LEU A 277 -29.83 19.35 -12.73
CA LEU A 277 -30.42 18.02 -12.66
C LEU A 277 -30.44 17.49 -11.21
N GLN A 278 -31.61 17.16 -10.70
CA GLN A 278 -31.77 16.67 -9.33
C GLN A 278 -31.77 15.15 -9.25
N THR A 279 -32.36 14.47 -10.24
CA THR A 279 -32.60 13.02 -10.18
C THR A 279 -32.25 12.30 -11.48
N ILE A 280 -31.59 11.15 -11.32
CA ILE A 280 -31.39 10.14 -12.37
C ILE A 280 -32.17 8.90 -11.94
N GLY A 281 -33.20 8.54 -12.69
CA GLY A 281 -34.15 7.49 -12.34
C GLY A 281 -33.55 6.07 -12.34
N GLN A 282 -34.30 5.15 -11.75
CA GLN A 282 -33.95 3.73 -11.72
C GLN A 282 -33.72 3.20 -13.15
N ASN A 283 -32.62 2.49 -13.37
CA ASN A 283 -32.23 1.92 -14.66
C ASN A 283 -32.14 2.95 -15.81
N ALA A 284 -31.99 4.25 -15.53
CA ALA A 284 -32.03 5.30 -16.55
C ALA A 284 -31.09 5.05 -17.74
N PHE A 285 -29.88 4.54 -17.48
CA PHE A 285 -28.88 4.18 -18.49
C PHE A 285 -28.51 2.69 -18.44
N LEU A 286 -29.45 1.81 -18.06
CA LEU A 286 -29.25 0.36 -18.07
C LEU A 286 -28.80 -0.11 -19.47
N ASP A 287 -27.77 -0.94 -19.56
CA ASP A 287 -27.22 -1.52 -20.79
C ASP A 287 -26.82 -0.48 -21.87
N CYS A 288 -26.45 0.73 -21.46
CA CYS A 288 -25.76 1.71 -22.32
C CYS A 288 -24.29 1.32 -22.51
N ALA A 289 -24.05 0.17 -23.15
CA ALA A 289 -22.75 -0.50 -23.17
C ALA A 289 -21.60 0.34 -23.75
N ALA A 290 -21.88 1.28 -24.67
CA ALA A 290 -20.89 2.18 -25.27
C ALA A 290 -20.60 3.47 -24.45
N LEU A 291 -21.30 3.71 -23.34
CA LEU A 291 -21.15 4.93 -22.55
C LEU A 291 -19.82 4.93 -21.80
N ALA A 292 -18.84 5.66 -22.34
CA ALA A 292 -17.46 5.64 -21.83
C ALA A 292 -17.23 6.57 -20.63
N SER A 293 -17.99 7.67 -20.55
CA SER A 293 -17.86 8.67 -19.49
C SER A 293 -19.18 9.38 -19.23
N ILE A 294 -19.42 9.74 -17.97
CA ILE A 294 -20.53 10.61 -17.59
C ILE A 294 -20.12 11.56 -16.46
N SER A 295 -20.46 12.84 -16.61
CA SER A 295 -20.28 13.85 -15.57
C SER A 295 -21.59 14.01 -14.81
N ILE A 296 -21.65 13.55 -13.56
CA ILE A 296 -22.85 13.64 -12.73
C ILE A 296 -22.92 15.05 -12.12
N PRO A 297 -24.00 15.82 -12.33
CA PRO A 297 -24.15 17.19 -11.82
C PRO A 297 -24.12 17.28 -10.30
N LYS A 298 -23.62 18.40 -9.77
CA LYS A 298 -23.40 18.61 -8.33
C LYS A 298 -24.69 18.55 -7.49
N SER A 299 -25.83 18.85 -8.08
CA SER A 299 -27.16 18.81 -7.46
C SER A 299 -27.70 17.40 -7.22
N VAL A 300 -27.11 16.37 -7.84
CA VAL A 300 -27.56 14.98 -7.64
C VAL A 300 -27.13 14.50 -6.25
N THR A 301 -28.10 14.07 -5.45
CA THR A 301 -27.90 13.61 -4.05
C THR A 301 -28.00 12.10 -3.89
N THR A 302 -28.45 11.36 -4.91
CA THR A 302 -28.60 9.91 -4.88
C THR A 302 -28.35 9.32 -6.26
N ILE A 303 -27.64 8.20 -6.32
CA ILE A 303 -27.55 7.36 -7.53
C ILE A 303 -28.58 6.24 -7.39
N ALA A 304 -29.62 6.25 -8.22
CA ALA A 304 -30.71 5.28 -8.13
C ALA A 304 -30.30 3.85 -8.50
N ASP A 305 -31.14 2.90 -8.14
CA ASP A 305 -30.96 1.48 -8.46
C ASP A 305 -30.74 1.27 -9.97
N GLY A 306 -29.68 0.56 -10.32
CA GLY A 306 -29.32 0.19 -11.69
C GLY A 306 -29.07 1.35 -12.65
N ALA A 307 -28.91 2.59 -12.15
CA ALA A 307 -28.81 3.80 -12.98
C ALA A 307 -27.79 3.68 -14.14
N PHE A 308 -26.67 2.99 -13.92
CA PHE A 308 -25.59 2.73 -14.89
C PHE A 308 -25.25 1.24 -14.99
N ASN A 309 -26.19 0.35 -14.68
CA ASN A 309 -25.97 -1.10 -14.78
C ASN A 309 -25.68 -1.47 -16.25
N GLY A 310 -24.64 -2.26 -16.53
CA GLY A 310 -24.29 -2.70 -17.88
C GLY A 310 -23.64 -1.63 -18.76
N CYS A 311 -23.20 -0.49 -18.20
CA CYS A 311 -22.37 0.48 -18.91
C CYS A 311 -20.94 -0.05 -19.07
N GLU A 312 -20.74 -1.07 -19.91
CA GLU A 312 -19.50 -1.85 -19.98
C GLU A 312 -18.26 -1.02 -20.34
N ALA A 313 -18.40 0.05 -21.13
CA ALA A 313 -17.33 0.94 -21.53
C ALA A 313 -16.98 2.04 -20.50
N LEU A 314 -17.76 2.20 -19.43
CA LEU A 314 -17.58 3.29 -18.46
C LEU A 314 -16.27 3.14 -17.69
N THR A 315 -15.30 4.04 -17.90
CA THR A 315 -13.95 3.90 -17.33
C THR A 315 -13.78 4.56 -15.96
N SER A 316 -14.49 5.65 -15.71
CA SER A 316 -14.39 6.41 -14.46
C SER A 316 -15.68 7.12 -14.12
N VAL A 317 -15.97 7.23 -12.82
CA VAL A 317 -17.12 7.98 -12.30
C VAL A 317 -16.68 8.84 -11.12
N THR A 318 -17.06 10.12 -11.13
CA THR A 318 -16.93 11.02 -9.99
C THR A 318 -18.31 11.35 -9.45
N LEU A 319 -18.60 10.92 -8.22
CA LEU A 319 -19.84 11.24 -7.55
C LEU A 319 -19.76 12.63 -6.91
N PRO A 320 -20.83 13.45 -7.00
CA PRO A 320 -20.94 14.69 -6.26
C PRO A 320 -20.81 14.50 -4.74
N ASN A 321 -20.27 15.50 -4.04
CA ASN A 321 -20.07 15.46 -2.58
C ASN A 321 -21.38 15.39 -1.77
N GLU A 322 -22.53 15.68 -2.37
CA GLU A 322 -23.84 15.58 -1.71
C GLU A 322 -24.48 14.19 -1.86
N VAL A 323 -23.85 13.27 -2.59
CA VAL A 323 -24.38 11.90 -2.72
C VAL A 323 -24.26 11.17 -1.38
N THR A 324 -25.38 10.69 -0.84
CA THR A 324 -25.43 9.92 0.40
C THR A 324 -25.65 8.43 0.19
N THR A 325 -26.22 8.04 -0.96
CA THR A 325 -26.59 6.65 -1.28
C THR A 325 -26.23 6.28 -2.72
N ILE A 326 -25.62 5.10 -2.87
CA ILE A 326 -25.50 4.37 -4.14
C ILE A 326 -26.49 3.22 -4.12
N GLY A 327 -27.44 3.22 -5.05
CA GLY A 327 -28.50 2.23 -5.17
C GLY A 327 -28.02 0.83 -5.55
N LYS A 328 -28.93 -0.13 -5.48
CA LYS A 328 -28.67 -1.53 -5.85
C LYS A 328 -28.29 -1.63 -7.32
N ARG A 329 -27.26 -2.40 -7.65
CA ARG A 329 -26.75 -2.59 -9.03
C ARG A 329 -26.36 -1.31 -9.76
N ALA A 330 -26.21 -0.17 -9.08
CA ALA A 330 -26.02 1.15 -9.72
C ALA A 330 -24.91 1.18 -10.78
N PHE A 331 -23.81 0.48 -10.55
CA PHE A 331 -22.66 0.33 -11.46
C PHE A 331 -22.33 -1.15 -11.73
N ALA A 332 -23.27 -2.07 -11.53
CA ALA A 332 -23.03 -3.49 -11.80
C ALA A 332 -22.72 -3.70 -13.30
N GLY A 333 -21.72 -4.51 -13.62
CA GLY A 333 -21.34 -4.82 -15.00
C GLY A 333 -20.55 -3.71 -15.72
N CYS A 334 -20.12 -2.64 -15.03
CA CYS A 334 -19.21 -1.64 -15.59
C CYS A 334 -17.78 -2.22 -15.70
N LYS A 335 -17.58 -3.16 -16.62
CA LYS A 335 -16.36 -3.98 -16.76
C LYS A 335 -15.10 -3.16 -17.01
N ALA A 336 -15.22 -1.99 -17.66
CA ALA A 336 -14.09 -1.10 -17.92
C ALA A 336 -13.76 -0.13 -16.76
N LEU A 337 -14.55 -0.11 -15.69
CA LEU A 337 -14.43 0.87 -14.62
C LEU A 337 -13.15 0.64 -13.82
N THR A 338 -12.20 1.58 -13.90
CA THR A 338 -10.92 1.49 -13.20
C THR A 338 -10.89 2.27 -11.90
N THR A 339 -11.62 3.39 -11.82
CA THR A 339 -11.61 4.30 -10.68
C THR A 339 -12.98 4.89 -10.40
N VAL A 340 -13.31 5.01 -9.11
CA VAL A 340 -14.54 5.67 -8.65
C VAL A 340 -14.19 6.66 -7.54
N THR A 341 -14.57 7.92 -7.71
CA THR A 341 -14.49 8.91 -6.64
C THR A 341 -15.82 8.96 -5.91
N LEU A 342 -15.82 8.51 -4.66
CA LEU A 342 -17.00 8.49 -3.80
C LEU A 342 -17.17 9.81 -3.04
N SER A 343 -18.42 10.13 -2.71
CA SER A 343 -18.77 11.28 -1.86
C SER A 343 -18.29 11.09 -0.42
N ALA A 344 -17.74 12.15 0.19
CA ALA A 344 -17.37 12.14 1.61
C ALA A 344 -18.58 12.01 2.57
N LYS A 345 -19.81 12.23 2.08
CA LYS A 345 -21.07 12.08 2.84
C LYS A 345 -21.77 10.74 2.59
N LEU A 346 -21.17 9.84 1.81
CA LEU A 346 -21.76 8.55 1.47
C LEU A 346 -21.97 7.70 2.73
N THR A 347 -23.19 7.23 2.98
CA THR A 347 -23.52 6.36 4.11
C THR A 347 -23.80 4.92 3.68
N THR A 348 -24.31 4.73 2.46
CA THR A 348 -24.81 3.44 1.98
C THR A 348 -24.28 3.08 0.58
N ILE A 349 -23.70 1.88 0.46
CA ILE A 349 -23.38 1.21 -0.80
C ILE A 349 -24.35 0.04 -0.98
N GLY A 350 -25.21 0.09 -2.01
CA GLY A 350 -26.27 -0.88 -2.23
C GLY A 350 -25.81 -2.28 -2.63
N GLU A 351 -26.75 -3.22 -2.57
CA GLU A 351 -26.57 -4.60 -3.04
C GLU A 351 -26.11 -4.63 -4.50
N ASN A 352 -25.06 -5.43 -4.81
CA ASN A 352 -24.50 -5.54 -6.14
C ASN A 352 -24.01 -4.20 -6.75
N ALA A 353 -23.81 -3.12 -5.97
CA ALA A 353 -23.54 -1.78 -6.51
C ALA A 353 -22.39 -1.71 -7.53
N PHE A 354 -21.29 -2.46 -7.31
CA PHE A 354 -20.12 -2.57 -8.20
C PHE A 354 -19.88 -4.03 -8.63
N TYR A 355 -20.92 -4.86 -8.66
CA TYR A 355 -20.80 -6.27 -9.07
C TYR A 355 -20.19 -6.38 -10.48
N GLY A 356 -19.12 -7.14 -10.65
CA GLY A 356 -18.48 -7.37 -11.95
C GLY A 356 -17.74 -6.16 -12.53
N CYS A 357 -17.33 -5.20 -11.70
CA CYS A 357 -16.38 -4.15 -12.10
C CYS A 357 -14.96 -4.70 -12.20
N GLU A 358 -14.70 -5.52 -13.22
CA GLU A 358 -13.52 -6.40 -13.30
C GLU A 358 -12.18 -5.66 -13.29
N LYS A 359 -12.14 -4.41 -13.77
CA LYS A 359 -10.94 -3.56 -13.84
C LYS A 359 -10.77 -2.59 -12.67
N LEU A 360 -11.66 -2.60 -11.67
CA LEU A 360 -11.57 -1.69 -10.54
C LEU A 360 -10.39 -2.09 -9.66
N THR A 361 -9.31 -1.30 -9.66
CA THR A 361 -8.06 -1.64 -8.97
C THR A 361 -8.05 -1.24 -7.50
N SER A 362 -8.71 -0.12 -7.18
CA SER A 362 -8.81 0.41 -5.83
C SER A 362 -10.05 1.26 -5.68
N ILE A 363 -10.58 1.31 -4.45
CA ILE A 363 -11.68 2.19 -4.07
C ILE A 363 -11.51 2.62 -2.62
N THR A 364 -11.55 3.93 -2.37
CA THR A 364 -11.50 4.48 -1.02
C THR A 364 -12.92 4.61 -0.48
N ILE A 365 -13.31 3.72 0.42
CA ILE A 365 -14.62 3.79 1.09
C ILE A 365 -14.58 4.91 2.14
N PRO A 366 -15.45 5.93 2.05
CA PRO A 366 -15.50 7.03 3.02
C PRO A 366 -15.81 6.56 4.45
N LYS A 367 -15.25 7.25 5.45
CA LYS A 367 -15.46 6.94 6.88
C LYS A 367 -16.93 7.02 7.32
N SER A 368 -17.76 7.78 6.59
CA SER A 368 -19.19 7.93 6.84
C SER A 368 -20.02 6.70 6.44
N VAL A 369 -19.45 5.76 5.69
CA VAL A 369 -20.18 4.56 5.25
C VAL A 369 -20.41 3.64 6.45
N THR A 370 -21.67 3.27 6.66
CA THR A 370 -22.10 2.33 7.70
C THR A 370 -22.64 1.03 7.11
N THR A 371 -23.07 1.04 5.84
CA THR A 371 -23.70 -0.11 5.18
C THR A 371 -23.05 -0.42 3.83
N ILE A 372 -22.59 -1.66 3.66
CA ILE A 372 -22.13 -2.24 2.39
C ILE A 372 -23.02 -3.47 2.08
N GLY A 373 -23.81 -3.39 1.01
CA GLY A 373 -24.78 -4.41 0.64
C GLY A 373 -24.16 -5.72 0.13
N LYS A 374 -24.97 -6.79 0.10
CA LYS A 374 -24.55 -8.10 -0.41
C LYS A 374 -23.98 -7.98 -1.82
N GLN A 375 -22.91 -8.72 -2.12
CA GLN A 375 -22.25 -8.72 -3.44
C GLN A 375 -21.77 -7.35 -3.94
N ALA A 376 -21.67 -6.32 -3.10
CA ALA A 376 -21.38 -4.96 -3.54
C ALA A 376 -20.11 -4.85 -4.40
N PHE A 377 -19.07 -5.64 -4.12
CA PHE A 377 -17.81 -5.67 -4.87
C PHE A 377 -17.49 -7.06 -5.44
N ALA A 378 -18.47 -7.97 -5.52
CA ALA A 378 -18.22 -9.31 -6.04
C ALA A 378 -17.79 -9.25 -7.51
N GLY A 379 -16.76 -10.00 -7.88
CA GLY A 379 -16.21 -10.03 -9.23
C GLY A 379 -15.33 -8.82 -9.59
N CYS A 380 -14.97 -7.96 -8.64
CA CYS A 380 -13.93 -6.94 -8.83
C CYS A 380 -12.54 -7.58 -8.88
N LYS A 381 -12.26 -8.32 -9.95
CA LYS A 381 -11.08 -9.20 -10.11
C LYS A 381 -9.74 -8.49 -9.94
N ALA A 382 -9.67 -7.19 -10.28
CA ALA A 382 -8.46 -6.39 -10.17
C ALA A 382 -8.29 -5.64 -8.82
N LEU A 383 -9.26 -5.72 -7.90
CA LEU A 383 -9.21 -5.00 -6.63
C LEU A 383 -8.10 -5.58 -5.74
N ALA A 384 -7.04 -4.81 -5.50
CA ALA A 384 -5.84 -5.28 -4.83
C ALA A 384 -5.88 -5.14 -3.30
N SER A 385 -6.50 -4.06 -2.81
CA SER A 385 -6.64 -3.80 -1.38
C SER A 385 -7.94 -3.08 -1.06
N ILE A 386 -8.42 -3.27 0.16
CA ILE A 386 -9.60 -2.56 0.65
C ILE A 386 -9.49 -2.26 2.15
N THR A 387 -9.89 -1.04 2.53
CA THR A 387 -10.06 -0.64 3.92
C THR A 387 -11.53 -0.43 4.20
N ILE A 388 -12.08 -1.22 5.12
CA ILE A 388 -13.47 -1.11 5.54
C ILE A 388 -13.55 -0.09 6.69
N PRO A 389 -14.44 0.91 6.62
CA PRO A 389 -14.49 1.98 7.62
C PRO A 389 -15.10 1.52 8.95
N ASN A 390 -14.69 2.17 10.05
CA ASN A 390 -15.08 1.84 11.42
C ASN A 390 -16.59 1.85 11.71
N GLY A 391 -17.39 2.54 10.88
CA GLY A 391 -18.85 2.54 11.00
C GLY A 391 -19.54 1.27 10.53
N VAL A 392 -18.83 0.36 9.84
CA VAL A 392 -19.39 -0.89 9.31
C VAL A 392 -19.32 -1.99 10.37
N THR A 393 -20.48 -2.46 10.81
CA THR A 393 -20.60 -3.54 11.82
C THR A 393 -20.77 -4.93 11.20
N ALA A 394 -21.07 -5.03 9.91
CA ALA A 394 -21.20 -6.31 9.22
C ALA A 394 -20.69 -6.23 7.78
N ILE A 395 -19.87 -7.22 7.39
CA ILE A 395 -19.59 -7.51 5.98
C ILE A 395 -20.68 -8.46 5.51
N ALA A 396 -21.57 -8.00 4.62
CA ALA A 396 -22.67 -8.81 4.13
C ALA A 396 -22.22 -10.00 3.25
N ASP A 397 -23.17 -10.85 2.85
CA ASP A 397 -22.88 -12.03 2.04
C ASP A 397 -22.21 -11.67 0.71
N ARG A 398 -21.16 -12.42 0.36
CA ARG A 398 -20.45 -12.34 -0.92
C ARG A 398 -19.89 -10.96 -1.28
N VAL A 399 -19.69 -10.04 -0.33
CA VAL A 399 -19.29 -8.64 -0.64
C VAL A 399 -18.05 -8.57 -1.52
N PHE A 400 -17.02 -9.40 -1.27
CA PHE A 400 -15.77 -9.46 -2.04
C PHE A 400 -15.58 -10.79 -2.78
N ALA A 401 -16.66 -11.55 -3.01
CA ALA A 401 -16.55 -12.85 -3.68
C ALA A 401 -15.95 -12.71 -5.09
N GLY A 402 -14.87 -13.43 -5.39
CA GLY A 402 -14.16 -13.40 -6.68
C GLY A 402 -13.23 -12.22 -6.88
N CYS A 403 -12.88 -11.47 -5.82
CA CYS A 403 -11.83 -10.45 -5.85
C CYS A 403 -10.43 -11.09 -5.88
N LYS A 404 -10.07 -11.69 -7.01
CA LYS A 404 -8.88 -12.56 -7.14
C LYS A 404 -7.54 -11.88 -6.88
N ALA A 405 -7.43 -10.57 -7.10
CA ALA A 405 -6.23 -9.79 -6.84
C ALA A 405 -6.13 -9.26 -5.39
N LEU A 406 -7.13 -9.50 -4.55
CA LEU A 406 -7.20 -8.91 -3.21
C LEU A 406 -6.15 -9.53 -2.30
N THR A 407 -5.05 -8.80 -2.05
CA THR A 407 -3.95 -9.25 -1.20
C THR A 407 -4.11 -8.82 0.25
N THR A 408 -4.76 -7.68 0.50
CA THR A 408 -4.89 -7.09 1.84
C THR A 408 -6.29 -6.55 2.10
N VAL A 409 -6.79 -6.82 3.29
CA VAL A 409 -8.09 -6.36 3.78
C VAL A 409 -7.90 -5.80 5.19
N THR A 410 -8.28 -4.54 5.40
CA THR A 410 -8.35 -3.96 6.75
C THR A 410 -9.80 -4.00 7.24
N LEU A 411 -10.04 -4.81 8.27
CA LEU A 411 -11.33 -4.93 8.95
C LEU A 411 -11.43 -3.89 10.09
N PRO A 412 -12.62 -3.35 10.39
CA PRO A 412 -12.79 -2.36 11.44
C PRO A 412 -12.90 -3.01 12.82
N ASP A 413 -12.39 -2.33 13.87
CA ASP A 413 -12.38 -2.85 15.25
C ASP A 413 -13.78 -3.16 15.81
N GLY A 414 -14.84 -2.53 15.29
CA GLY A 414 -16.23 -2.73 15.70
C GLY A 414 -17.01 -3.77 14.87
N LEU A 415 -16.34 -4.53 13.99
CA LEU A 415 -16.97 -5.52 13.12
C LEU A 415 -17.56 -6.69 13.92
N GLN A 416 -18.86 -6.94 13.78
CA GLN A 416 -19.57 -8.02 14.48
C GLN A 416 -19.75 -9.28 13.62
N THR A 417 -19.91 -9.11 12.30
CA THR A 417 -20.28 -10.21 11.41
C THR A 417 -19.48 -10.20 10.10
N ILE A 418 -18.96 -11.37 9.73
CA ILE A 418 -18.47 -11.67 8.38
C ILE A 418 -19.48 -12.62 7.72
N GLY A 419 -20.13 -12.18 6.66
CA GLY A 419 -21.25 -12.89 6.02
C GLY A 419 -20.83 -14.13 5.23
N GLN A 420 -21.83 -14.86 4.74
CA GLN A 420 -21.61 -16.08 3.95
C GLN A 420 -20.84 -15.75 2.67
N ASN A 421 -19.81 -16.53 2.35
CA ASN A 421 -19.01 -16.36 1.13
C ASN A 421 -18.36 -14.95 0.99
N ALA A 422 -18.20 -14.19 2.07
CA ALA A 422 -17.79 -12.78 2.04
C ALA A 422 -16.50 -12.53 1.22
N PHE A 423 -15.51 -13.43 1.32
CA PHE A 423 -14.23 -13.41 0.62
C PHE A 423 -14.01 -14.68 -0.22
N LEU A 424 -15.09 -15.36 -0.66
CA LEU A 424 -14.99 -16.54 -1.53
C LEU A 424 -14.10 -16.27 -2.76
N ASP A 425 -13.14 -17.13 -3.06
CA ASP A 425 -12.26 -17.03 -4.25
C ASP A 425 -11.44 -15.72 -4.30
N CYS A 426 -11.10 -15.15 -3.13
CA CYS A 426 -10.05 -14.13 -3.00
C CYS A 426 -8.66 -14.81 -3.04
N ALA A 427 -8.31 -15.39 -4.18
CA ALA A 427 -7.19 -16.31 -4.33
C ALA A 427 -5.81 -15.74 -3.94
N ALA A 428 -5.62 -14.42 -3.97
CA ALA A 428 -4.38 -13.74 -3.59
C ALA A 428 -4.31 -13.28 -2.12
N LEU A 429 -5.37 -13.48 -1.33
CA LEU A 429 -5.40 -13.07 0.07
C LEU A 429 -4.48 -13.97 0.89
N ALA A 430 -3.32 -13.45 1.29
CA ALA A 430 -2.27 -14.22 1.97
C ALA A 430 -2.45 -14.27 3.49
N SER A 431 -3.04 -13.22 4.07
CA SER A 431 -3.31 -13.16 5.49
C SER A 431 -4.60 -12.40 5.81
N ILE A 432 -5.22 -12.71 6.95
CA ILE A 432 -6.38 -11.98 7.46
C ILE A 432 -6.31 -11.83 8.97
N SER A 433 -6.60 -10.63 9.46
CA SER A 433 -6.68 -10.31 10.89
C SER A 433 -8.14 -10.03 11.27
N ILE A 434 -8.75 -10.93 12.04
CA ILE A 434 -10.17 -10.89 12.41
C ILE A 434 -10.30 -10.28 13.81
N PRO A 435 -10.94 -9.11 13.97
CA PRO A 435 -10.99 -8.41 15.25
C PRO A 435 -11.82 -9.14 16.31
N ASN A 436 -11.51 -8.91 17.60
CA ASN A 436 -12.18 -9.57 18.74
C ASN A 436 -13.70 -9.33 18.80
N SER A 437 -14.18 -8.25 18.19
CA SER A 437 -15.61 -7.91 18.13
C SER A 437 -16.43 -8.84 17.24
N VAL A 438 -15.80 -9.62 16.35
CA VAL A 438 -16.51 -10.53 15.45
C VAL A 438 -17.06 -11.69 16.27
N THR A 439 -18.37 -11.88 16.23
CA THR A 439 -19.06 -12.98 16.92
C THR A 439 -19.62 -14.01 15.95
N THR A 440 -19.67 -13.71 14.65
CA THR A 440 -20.23 -14.60 13.62
C THR A 440 -19.40 -14.55 12.33
N ILE A 441 -19.03 -15.73 11.83
CA ILE A 441 -18.43 -15.92 10.51
C ILE A 441 -19.33 -16.88 9.73
N GLY A 442 -19.81 -16.44 8.57
CA GLY A 442 -20.71 -17.19 7.71
C GLY A 442 -20.01 -18.32 6.96
N ASN A 443 -20.80 -19.30 6.53
CA ASN A 443 -20.35 -20.45 5.73
C ASN A 443 -19.53 -19.98 4.50
N GLU A 444 -18.42 -20.67 4.20
CA GLU A 444 -17.51 -20.40 3.07
C GLU A 444 -16.94 -18.97 3.01
N ALA A 445 -16.93 -18.23 4.13
CA ALA A 445 -16.46 -16.85 4.16
C ALA A 445 -15.06 -16.65 3.56
N PHE A 446 -14.14 -17.60 3.73
CA PHE A 446 -12.78 -17.59 3.20
C PHE A 446 -12.50 -18.79 2.26
N SER A 447 -13.54 -19.41 1.71
CA SER A 447 -13.36 -20.56 0.83
C SER A 447 -12.60 -20.16 -0.44
N ARG A 448 -11.71 -21.04 -0.92
CA ARG A 448 -10.85 -20.82 -2.11
C ARG A 448 -9.91 -19.61 -2.01
N CYS A 449 -9.64 -19.08 -0.80
CA CYS A 449 -8.52 -18.17 -0.55
C CYS A 449 -7.19 -18.94 -0.57
N THR A 450 -6.77 -19.42 -1.75
CA THR A 450 -5.68 -20.40 -1.90
C THR A 450 -4.30 -19.90 -1.47
N ALA A 451 -4.09 -18.58 -1.41
CA ALA A 451 -2.84 -18.00 -0.90
C ALA A 451 -2.82 -17.83 0.62
N LEU A 452 -3.93 -18.07 1.33
CA LEU A 452 -4.05 -17.80 2.76
C LEU A 452 -3.11 -18.72 3.55
N LYS A 453 -2.14 -18.11 4.24
CA LYS A 453 -1.15 -18.81 5.08
C LYS A 453 -1.20 -18.37 6.53
N ASP A 454 -1.77 -17.21 6.81
CA ASP A 454 -1.83 -16.65 8.17
C ASP A 454 -3.23 -16.13 8.49
N VAL A 455 -3.81 -16.63 9.59
CA VAL A 455 -5.07 -16.15 10.15
C VAL A 455 -4.78 -15.66 11.56
N THR A 456 -5.06 -14.39 11.84
CA THR A 456 -4.88 -13.79 13.16
C THR A 456 -6.23 -13.51 13.80
N VAL A 457 -6.38 -13.94 15.05
CA VAL A 457 -7.60 -13.77 15.84
C VAL A 457 -7.27 -13.17 17.21
N PHE A 458 -8.27 -12.55 17.85
CA PHE A 458 -8.08 -11.87 19.14
C PHE A 458 -9.05 -12.36 20.22
N TRP A 459 -9.76 -13.47 19.99
CA TRP A 459 -10.71 -13.99 20.98
C TRP A 459 -10.02 -14.78 22.07
N GLU A 460 -10.39 -14.46 23.31
CA GLU A 460 -10.02 -15.22 24.52
C GLU A 460 -10.59 -16.64 24.53
N THR A 461 -11.70 -16.86 23.83
CA THR A 461 -12.35 -18.15 23.63
C THR A 461 -12.71 -18.28 22.14
N PRO A 462 -12.32 -19.37 21.46
CA PRO A 462 -12.64 -19.56 20.05
C PRO A 462 -14.15 -19.48 19.83
N ILE A 463 -14.60 -18.70 18.84
CA ILE A 463 -16.02 -18.65 18.51
C ILE A 463 -16.45 -19.95 17.80
N PRO A 464 -17.68 -20.44 18.04
CA PRO A 464 -18.27 -21.50 17.21
C PRO A 464 -18.38 -21.03 15.76
N THR A 465 -17.98 -21.89 14.82
CA THR A 465 -18.05 -21.55 13.40
C THR A 465 -18.39 -22.77 12.52
N TYR A 466 -18.76 -22.51 11.27
CA TYR A 466 -19.07 -23.55 10.30
C TYR A 466 -17.80 -24.25 9.82
N ALA A 467 -17.85 -25.57 9.59
CA ALA A 467 -16.69 -26.33 9.10
C ALA A 467 -16.20 -25.82 7.74
N GLU A 468 -17.10 -25.23 6.97
CA GLU A 468 -16.88 -24.81 5.60
C GLU A 468 -16.29 -23.40 5.48
N VAL A 469 -16.04 -22.67 6.58
CA VAL A 469 -15.47 -21.30 6.52
C VAL A 469 -14.21 -21.22 5.65
N PHE A 470 -13.34 -22.23 5.78
CA PHE A 470 -12.09 -22.38 5.03
C PHE A 470 -12.16 -23.53 4.02
N ASN A 471 -13.34 -23.83 3.48
CA ASN A 471 -13.51 -24.92 2.53
C ASN A 471 -12.58 -24.75 1.30
N HIS A 472 -12.03 -25.86 0.80
CA HIS A 472 -11.01 -25.90 -0.27
C HIS A 472 -9.64 -25.30 0.10
N LEU A 473 -9.32 -25.18 1.39
CA LEU A 473 -7.98 -24.89 1.88
C LEU A 473 -7.45 -26.10 2.67
N THR A 474 -6.14 -26.29 2.67
CA THR A 474 -5.44 -27.23 3.57
C THR A 474 -5.15 -26.50 4.88
N VAL A 475 -6.12 -26.48 5.81
CA VAL A 475 -6.02 -25.69 7.05
C VAL A 475 -4.85 -26.12 7.94
N GLU A 476 -4.39 -27.36 7.80
CA GLU A 476 -3.23 -27.93 8.48
C GLU A 476 -1.90 -27.29 8.06
N GLU A 477 -1.88 -26.53 6.96
CA GLU A 477 -0.74 -25.73 6.51
C GLU A 477 -0.89 -24.24 6.83
N ILE A 478 -1.97 -23.83 7.50
CA ILE A 478 -2.26 -22.43 7.81
C ILE A 478 -1.91 -22.16 9.28
N ARG A 479 -1.17 -21.07 9.50
CA ARG A 479 -0.83 -20.58 10.83
C ARG A 479 -2.02 -19.83 11.41
N LEU A 480 -2.50 -20.27 12.57
CA LEU A 480 -3.51 -19.56 13.34
C LEU A 480 -2.85 -18.87 14.53
N HIS A 481 -2.78 -17.54 14.45
CA HIS A 481 -2.21 -16.67 15.48
C HIS A 481 -3.28 -16.31 16.52
N VAL A 482 -3.13 -16.85 17.73
CA VAL A 482 -4.10 -16.71 18.83
C VAL A 482 -3.51 -15.92 20.00
N PRO A 483 -4.34 -15.39 20.92
CA PRO A 483 -3.84 -14.80 22.16
C PRO A 483 -3.05 -15.81 23.01
N GLU A 484 -2.10 -15.33 23.80
CA GLU A 484 -1.29 -16.18 24.68
C GLU A 484 -2.13 -17.01 25.66
N GLY A 485 -1.64 -18.21 25.97
CA GLY A 485 -2.30 -19.15 26.86
C GLY A 485 -3.56 -19.78 26.26
N LYS A 486 -3.93 -19.43 25.02
CA LYS A 486 -5.15 -19.94 24.36
C LYS A 486 -4.91 -21.09 23.40
N ILE A 487 -3.66 -21.50 23.16
CA ILE A 487 -3.35 -22.63 22.25
C ILE A 487 -4.20 -23.85 22.60
N GLY A 488 -4.29 -24.22 23.88
CA GLY A 488 -5.11 -25.35 24.34
C GLY A 488 -6.61 -25.20 24.05
N ALA A 489 -7.16 -23.98 24.20
CA ALA A 489 -8.56 -23.71 23.90
C ALA A 489 -8.87 -23.84 22.40
N TYR A 490 -7.98 -23.32 21.53
CA TYR A 490 -8.13 -23.44 20.08
C TYR A 490 -7.87 -24.87 19.58
N LYS A 491 -6.96 -25.62 20.21
CA LYS A 491 -6.73 -27.05 19.91
C LYS A 491 -7.86 -27.97 20.35
N ALA A 492 -8.73 -27.53 21.26
CA ALA A 492 -9.95 -28.25 21.66
C ALA A 492 -11.21 -27.83 20.88
N ALA A 493 -11.13 -26.76 20.09
CA ALA A 493 -12.27 -26.21 19.38
C ALA A 493 -12.34 -26.73 17.95
N ASN A 494 -13.52 -27.24 17.56
CA ASN A 494 -13.80 -27.70 16.20
C ASN A 494 -13.46 -26.61 15.16
N VAL A 495 -13.01 -27.01 13.97
CA VAL A 495 -12.47 -26.16 12.88
C VAL A 495 -11.10 -25.54 13.20
N TRP A 496 -10.92 -24.99 14.40
CA TRP A 496 -9.67 -24.32 14.79
C TRP A 496 -8.54 -25.30 15.13
N GLN A 497 -8.88 -26.48 15.63
CA GLN A 497 -7.93 -27.51 16.06
C GLN A 497 -6.98 -27.98 14.94
N ASP A 498 -7.44 -27.95 13.70
CA ASP A 498 -6.72 -28.47 12.53
C ASP A 498 -5.63 -27.50 12.03
N PHE A 499 -5.68 -26.22 12.46
CA PHE A 499 -4.64 -25.23 12.13
C PHE A 499 -3.31 -25.52 12.84
N ILE A 500 -2.23 -24.90 12.33
CA ILE A 500 -0.98 -24.71 13.08
C ILE A 500 -1.22 -23.56 14.08
N VAL A 501 -1.78 -23.91 15.24
CA VAL A 501 -2.11 -22.94 16.31
C VAL A 501 -0.82 -22.48 17.00
N MET A 502 -0.59 -21.18 16.99
CA MET A 502 0.57 -20.52 17.62
C MET A 502 0.14 -19.24 18.32
N ALA A 503 0.81 -18.88 19.40
CA ALA A 503 0.65 -17.58 20.04
C ALA A 503 1.81 -16.71 19.60
N ASP A 504 1.59 -15.73 18.71
CA ASP A 504 2.63 -14.81 18.22
C ASP A 504 2.83 -13.59 19.13
N ARG A 505 2.07 -13.48 20.22
CA ARG A 505 2.13 -12.39 21.19
C ARG A 505 1.59 -12.82 22.55
N GLY A 506 2.10 -12.21 23.60
CA GLY A 506 1.69 -12.52 24.97
C GLY A 506 2.19 -11.56 26.04
N ASP A 507 1.76 -11.82 27.27
CA ASP A 507 2.16 -11.20 28.51
C ASP A 507 3.24 -12.04 29.22
N LEU A 508 4.31 -11.38 29.62
CA LEU A 508 5.35 -11.96 30.48
C LEU A 508 5.09 -11.57 31.94
N ALA A 509 5.54 -12.41 32.87
CA ALA A 509 5.53 -12.07 34.29
C ALA A 509 6.22 -10.70 34.53
N GLY A 510 5.68 -9.93 35.49
CA GLY A 510 6.09 -8.54 35.72
C GLY A 510 5.42 -7.51 34.79
N GLY A 511 4.52 -7.93 33.91
CA GLY A 511 3.74 -7.05 33.04
C GLY A 511 4.54 -6.51 31.85
N LEU A 512 5.57 -7.24 31.42
CA LEU A 512 6.18 -7.10 30.11
C LEU A 512 5.30 -7.82 29.08
N LYS A 513 5.48 -7.53 27.80
CA LYS A 513 4.82 -8.24 26.69
C LYS A 513 5.87 -8.76 25.72
N TRP A 514 5.51 -9.75 24.93
CA TRP A 514 6.32 -10.21 23.81
C TRP A 514 5.47 -10.27 22.54
N GLN A 515 6.11 -10.11 21.40
CA GLN A 515 5.47 -10.28 20.09
C GLN A 515 6.48 -10.79 19.05
N MET A 516 6.01 -11.57 18.11
CA MET A 516 6.71 -12.01 16.92
C MET A 516 6.14 -11.26 15.71
N ASP A 517 7.01 -10.76 14.84
CA ASP A 517 6.58 -10.17 13.56
C ASP A 517 6.79 -11.12 12.38
N ALA A 518 6.29 -10.72 11.21
CA ALA A 518 6.39 -11.50 9.97
C ALA A 518 7.84 -11.70 9.46
N THR A 519 8.83 -11.03 10.05
CA THR A 519 10.27 -11.18 9.74
C THR A 519 10.98 -12.12 10.71
N TYR A 520 10.25 -12.76 11.62
CA TYR A 520 10.80 -13.58 12.70
C TYR A 520 11.67 -12.80 13.69
N THR A 521 11.31 -11.53 13.90
CA THR A 521 11.88 -10.72 14.97
C THR A 521 11.01 -10.85 16.22
N LEU A 522 11.59 -11.37 17.29
CA LEU A 522 10.96 -11.40 18.60
C LEU A 522 11.23 -10.07 19.33
N THR A 523 10.17 -9.35 19.70
CA THR A 523 10.26 -8.10 20.44
C THR A 523 9.75 -8.25 21.86
N ILE A 524 10.55 -7.87 22.85
CA ILE A 524 10.13 -7.74 24.25
C ILE A 524 9.76 -6.29 24.51
N ILE A 525 8.54 -6.04 24.99
CA ILE A 525 7.96 -4.70 25.17
C ILE A 525 7.74 -4.47 26.67
N ASN A 526 8.21 -3.34 27.19
CA ASN A 526 7.70 -2.79 28.45
C ASN A 526 6.62 -1.74 28.13
N PRO A 527 5.33 -2.00 28.43
CA PRO A 527 4.26 -1.02 28.21
C PRO A 527 4.42 0.27 29.04
N THR A 528 5.28 0.25 30.06
CA THR A 528 5.59 1.37 30.95
C THR A 528 7.11 1.62 31.00
N PRO A 529 7.75 2.14 29.93
CA PRO A 529 9.22 2.24 29.85
C PRO A 529 9.88 3.07 30.96
N GLY A 530 9.14 4.03 31.54
CA GLY A 530 9.60 4.84 32.69
C GLY A 530 9.69 4.08 34.02
N SER A 531 9.16 2.85 34.08
CA SER A 531 9.28 1.95 35.23
C SER A 531 10.06 0.70 34.79
N PRO A 532 11.38 0.63 35.08
CA PRO A 532 12.20 -0.47 34.62
C PRO A 532 11.76 -1.82 35.19
N LYS A 533 11.61 -2.83 34.33
CA LYS A 533 11.13 -4.17 34.71
C LYS A 533 12.07 -5.26 34.19
N PRO A 534 12.46 -6.25 35.01
CA PRO A 534 13.30 -7.35 34.54
C PRO A 534 12.45 -8.35 33.74
N MET A 535 13.05 -9.00 32.76
CA MET A 535 12.46 -10.19 32.17
C MET A 535 12.38 -11.32 33.21
N PRO A 536 11.37 -12.22 33.11
CA PRO A 536 11.31 -13.41 33.94
C PRO A 536 12.48 -14.37 33.66
N ASP A 537 12.83 -15.16 34.68
CA ASP A 537 13.78 -16.25 34.57
C ASP A 537 13.05 -17.54 34.18
N PHE A 538 13.68 -18.35 33.33
CA PHE A 538 13.15 -19.64 32.89
C PHE A 538 14.02 -20.78 33.42
N ASN A 539 13.42 -21.86 33.93
CA ASN A 539 14.20 -22.99 34.46
C ASN A 539 14.88 -23.78 33.33
N ASN A 540 14.18 -23.90 32.21
CA ASN A 540 14.66 -24.54 30.99
C ASN A 540 14.03 -23.85 29.77
N TRP A 541 14.52 -24.20 28.59
CA TRP A 541 14.09 -23.57 27.35
C TRP A 541 12.61 -23.83 26.99
N ASP A 542 11.97 -24.89 27.49
CA ASP A 542 10.59 -25.28 27.15
C ASP A 542 9.55 -24.45 27.90
N GLU A 543 9.97 -23.67 28.90
CA GLU A 543 9.13 -22.69 29.60
C GLU A 543 9.07 -21.32 28.87
N GLN A 544 9.83 -21.15 27.78
CA GLN A 544 9.83 -19.92 27.00
C GLN A 544 8.49 -19.75 26.26
N PRO A 545 7.78 -18.61 26.39
CA PRO A 545 6.49 -18.40 25.71
C PRO A 545 6.54 -18.51 24.19
N TRP A 546 7.72 -18.29 23.60
CA TRP A 546 8.01 -18.39 22.17
C TRP A 546 8.63 -19.73 21.77
N GLU A 547 8.50 -20.79 22.56
CA GLU A 547 9.01 -22.14 22.25
C GLU A 547 8.68 -22.56 20.80
N SER A 548 7.43 -22.38 20.39
CA SER A 548 6.95 -22.73 19.04
C SER A 548 7.69 -22.01 17.91
N PHE A 549 8.27 -20.84 18.18
CA PHE A 549 9.06 -20.06 17.23
C PHE A 549 10.57 -20.20 17.43
N ARG A 550 11.06 -20.94 18.43
CA ARG A 550 12.48 -20.94 18.84
C ARG A 550 13.45 -21.22 17.68
N SER A 551 13.06 -22.12 16.78
CA SER A 551 13.85 -22.49 15.58
C SER A 551 13.66 -21.57 14.37
N GLU A 552 12.80 -20.56 14.49
CA GLU A 552 12.49 -19.55 13.46
C GLU A 552 13.01 -18.15 13.85
N ILE A 553 13.20 -17.85 15.14
CA ILE A 553 13.71 -16.56 15.63
C ILE A 553 15.05 -16.21 14.96
N GLN A 554 15.05 -15.11 14.19
CA GLN A 554 16.23 -14.60 13.48
C GLN A 554 16.82 -13.36 14.15
N ALA A 555 15.99 -12.58 14.85
CA ALA A 555 16.40 -11.40 15.60
C ALA A 555 15.63 -11.27 16.91
N VAL A 556 16.28 -10.67 17.91
CA VAL A 556 15.65 -10.29 19.18
C VAL A 556 15.84 -8.80 19.42
N THR A 557 14.73 -8.09 19.69
CA THR A 557 14.75 -6.69 20.10
C THR A 557 14.17 -6.56 21.50
N ILE A 558 14.96 -6.07 22.45
CA ILE A 558 14.50 -5.79 23.79
C ILE A 558 14.21 -4.29 23.89
N GLY A 559 12.95 -3.94 24.18
CA GLY A 559 12.46 -2.57 24.21
C GLY A 559 12.88 -1.80 25.46
N ASP A 560 12.84 -0.46 25.36
CA ASP A 560 13.19 0.45 26.44
C ASP A 560 12.45 0.16 27.75
N GLY A 561 13.16 0.34 28.86
CA GLY A 561 12.60 0.08 30.20
C GLY A 561 12.65 -1.39 30.61
N VAL A 562 13.20 -2.30 29.80
CA VAL A 562 13.59 -3.62 30.32
C VAL A 562 14.90 -3.47 31.09
N SER A 563 14.94 -3.93 32.34
CA SER A 563 16.09 -3.76 33.25
C SER A 563 17.05 -4.94 33.28
N ALA A 564 16.61 -6.15 32.93
CA ALA A 564 17.47 -7.32 32.85
C ALA A 564 16.97 -8.30 31.80
N VAL A 565 17.91 -9.01 31.14
CA VAL A 565 17.60 -10.17 30.32
C VAL A 565 17.52 -11.40 31.22
N GLY A 566 16.42 -12.14 31.11
CA GLY A 566 16.10 -13.27 31.98
C GLY A 566 17.04 -14.45 31.82
N LYS A 567 17.18 -15.26 32.88
CA LYS A 567 17.91 -16.53 32.85
C LYS A 567 17.28 -17.45 31.80
N CYS A 568 18.12 -18.06 30.97
CA CYS A 568 17.73 -18.95 29.89
C CYS A 568 16.72 -18.39 28.86
N ALA A 569 16.54 -17.07 28.79
CA ALA A 569 15.47 -16.45 28.00
C ALA A 569 15.49 -16.83 26.51
N PHE A 570 16.66 -16.80 25.88
CA PHE A 570 16.81 -17.08 24.45
C PHE A 570 17.70 -18.30 24.18
N THR A 571 17.89 -19.14 25.19
CA THR A 571 18.69 -20.37 25.06
C THR A 571 18.19 -21.23 23.91
N GLY A 572 19.11 -21.63 23.02
CA GLY A 572 18.82 -22.52 21.90
C GLY A 572 18.11 -21.87 20.69
N CYS A 573 18.02 -20.54 20.62
CA CYS A 573 17.55 -19.84 19.42
C CYS A 573 18.60 -19.95 18.29
N ASN A 574 18.68 -21.11 17.65
CA ASN A 574 19.78 -21.49 16.76
C ASN A 574 19.84 -20.74 15.41
N LYS A 575 18.80 -19.99 15.04
CA LYS A 575 18.80 -19.08 13.88
C LYS A 575 18.99 -17.62 14.25
N LEU A 576 19.10 -17.29 15.53
CA LEU A 576 19.28 -15.91 15.99
C LEU A 576 20.60 -15.36 15.46
N THR A 577 20.53 -14.29 14.68
CA THR A 577 21.70 -13.65 14.06
C THR A 577 22.10 -12.35 14.75
N SER A 578 21.14 -11.64 15.33
CA SER A 578 21.37 -10.34 15.99
C SER A 578 20.46 -10.12 17.20
N VAL A 579 21.00 -9.47 18.22
CA VAL A 579 20.27 -9.02 19.42
C VAL A 579 20.46 -7.52 19.60
N THR A 580 19.37 -6.79 19.84
CA THR A 580 19.40 -5.37 20.23
C THR A 580 18.94 -5.20 21.67
N LEU A 581 19.81 -4.64 22.52
CA LEU A 581 19.51 -4.35 23.92
C LEU A 581 19.33 -2.84 24.16
N PRO A 582 18.40 -2.42 25.04
CA PRO A 582 18.18 -1.03 25.37
C PRO A 582 19.18 -0.56 26.44
N LYS A 583 19.36 0.76 26.56
CA LYS A 583 20.28 1.37 27.55
C LYS A 583 19.92 1.06 29.02
N SER A 584 18.67 0.66 29.27
CA SER A 584 18.15 0.37 30.60
C SER A 584 18.58 -0.98 31.17
N VAL A 585 19.08 -1.91 30.34
CA VAL A 585 19.51 -3.23 30.81
C VAL A 585 20.75 -3.09 31.68
N THR A 586 20.66 -3.55 32.93
CA THR A 586 21.76 -3.60 33.90
C THR A 586 22.39 -4.98 33.99
N THR A 587 21.69 -6.03 33.61
CA THR A 587 22.19 -7.40 33.75
C THR A 587 21.71 -8.29 32.60
N ILE A 588 22.62 -9.08 32.05
CA ILE A 588 22.29 -10.23 31.20
C ILE A 588 22.48 -11.47 32.08
N ARG A 589 21.40 -12.17 32.44
CA ARG A 589 21.47 -13.26 33.44
C ARG A 589 22.01 -14.56 32.85
N GLU A 590 22.15 -15.55 33.75
CA GLU A 590 22.74 -16.85 33.45
C GLU A 590 22.12 -17.49 32.19
N GLY A 591 22.97 -17.91 31.25
CA GLY A 591 22.54 -18.65 30.06
C GLY A 591 21.61 -17.90 29.10
N ALA A 592 21.40 -16.59 29.25
CA ALA A 592 20.40 -15.82 28.50
C ALA A 592 20.41 -16.04 26.98
N PHE A 593 21.59 -16.19 26.37
CA PHE A 593 21.80 -16.46 24.94
C PHE A 593 22.65 -17.72 24.68
N ALA A 594 22.63 -18.68 25.61
CA ALA A 594 23.40 -19.92 25.47
C ALA A 594 22.99 -20.70 24.21
N GLY A 595 23.97 -21.11 23.40
CA GLY A 595 23.73 -21.91 22.18
C GLY A 595 23.09 -21.16 21.00
N CYS A 596 23.13 -19.82 21.00
CA CYS A 596 22.73 -18.99 19.86
C CYS A 596 23.83 -19.00 18.78
N ASP A 597 24.11 -20.16 18.20
CA ASP A 597 25.31 -20.45 17.40
C ASP A 597 25.46 -19.58 16.13
N LYS A 598 24.37 -19.01 15.61
CA LYS A 598 24.36 -18.13 14.43
C LYS A 598 24.47 -16.63 14.76
N MET A 599 24.50 -16.29 16.05
CA MET A 599 24.53 -14.89 16.47
C MET A 599 25.88 -14.29 16.14
N THR A 600 25.87 -13.26 15.30
CA THR A 600 27.07 -12.60 14.79
C THR A 600 27.31 -11.25 15.46
N HIS A 601 26.25 -10.61 15.96
CA HIS A 601 26.31 -9.27 16.53
C HIS A 601 25.37 -9.13 17.73
N VAL A 602 25.83 -8.39 18.75
CA VAL A 602 25.00 -7.89 19.85
C VAL A 602 25.14 -6.38 19.89
N THR A 603 24.02 -5.67 19.73
CA THR A 603 23.98 -4.21 19.75
C THR A 603 23.65 -3.73 21.16
N LEU A 604 24.62 -3.06 21.79
CA LEU A 604 24.46 -2.30 23.03
C LEU A 604 24.81 -0.83 22.82
N PRO A 605 24.02 0.11 23.34
CA PRO A 605 24.41 1.52 23.45
C PRO A 605 25.67 1.68 24.33
N ALA A 606 26.57 2.59 23.95
CA ALA A 606 27.80 2.85 24.72
C ALA A 606 27.52 3.46 26.11
N ASP A 607 26.38 4.14 26.26
CA ASP A 607 25.85 4.70 27.50
C ASP A 607 24.90 3.75 28.24
N ALA A 608 24.79 2.49 27.80
CA ALA A 608 24.02 1.48 28.50
C ALA A 608 24.54 1.27 29.92
N LYS A 609 23.62 0.96 30.85
CA LYS A 609 23.92 0.74 32.28
C LYS A 609 24.25 -0.71 32.61
N LEU A 610 24.71 -1.50 31.64
CA LEU A 610 25.04 -2.91 31.82
C LEU A 610 26.18 -3.06 32.83
N ASP A 611 25.87 -3.61 33.99
CA ASP A 611 26.78 -3.86 35.11
C ASP A 611 27.38 -5.27 35.04
N THR A 612 26.53 -6.29 34.86
CA THR A 612 26.94 -7.70 34.94
C THR A 612 26.56 -8.48 33.69
N ILE A 613 27.54 -9.24 33.14
CA ILE A 613 27.31 -10.31 32.17
C ILE A 613 27.38 -11.62 32.92
N GLY A 614 26.24 -12.28 33.04
CA GLY A 614 26.06 -13.46 33.88
C GLY A 614 26.75 -14.71 33.34
N LYS A 615 26.86 -15.70 34.21
CA LYS A 615 27.45 -16.99 33.93
C LYS A 615 26.82 -17.63 32.68
N ASP A 616 27.64 -18.20 31.80
CA ASP A 616 27.16 -18.83 30.56
C ASP A 616 26.32 -17.94 29.62
N ALA A 617 26.25 -16.61 29.83
CA ALA A 617 25.32 -15.73 29.12
C ALA A 617 25.37 -15.86 27.59
N PHE A 618 26.55 -16.04 27.02
CA PHE A 618 26.82 -16.23 25.59
C PHE A 618 27.60 -17.51 25.29
N ILE A 619 27.53 -18.52 26.16
CA ILE A 619 28.26 -19.77 25.94
C ILE A 619 27.87 -20.40 24.59
N ARG A 620 28.88 -20.86 23.84
CA ARG A 620 28.72 -21.46 22.50
C ARG A 620 28.07 -20.53 21.45
N CYS A 621 28.13 -19.20 21.59
CA CYS A 621 27.79 -18.29 20.49
C CYS A 621 28.88 -18.32 19.40
N THR A 622 28.99 -19.44 18.69
CA THR A 622 30.15 -19.77 17.84
C THR A 622 30.36 -18.83 16.66
N ALA A 623 29.32 -18.12 16.19
CA ALA A 623 29.42 -17.12 15.13
C ALA A 623 29.69 -15.68 15.60
N LEU A 624 29.72 -15.40 16.91
CA LEU A 624 29.88 -14.04 17.43
C LEU A 624 31.28 -13.53 17.11
N THR A 625 31.39 -12.47 16.29
CA THR A 625 32.71 -12.01 15.79
C THR A 625 33.35 -10.94 16.66
N SER A 626 32.53 -10.14 17.33
CA SER A 626 32.98 -9.03 18.18
C SER A 626 31.95 -8.65 19.22
N ILE A 627 32.40 -8.16 20.37
CA ILE A 627 31.52 -7.52 21.36
C ILE A 627 32.20 -6.28 21.97
N SER A 628 31.41 -5.23 22.21
CA SER A 628 31.86 -4.01 22.88
C SER A 628 31.04 -3.79 24.14
N LEU A 629 31.72 -3.72 25.29
CA LEU A 629 31.06 -3.53 26.58
C LEU A 629 31.00 -2.04 26.96
N PRO A 630 29.92 -1.58 27.60
CA PRO A 630 29.83 -0.19 28.08
C PRO A 630 30.73 0.05 29.30
N LYS A 631 31.02 1.32 29.59
CA LYS A 631 31.88 1.71 30.72
C LYS A 631 31.34 1.29 32.08
N SER A 632 30.03 1.05 32.18
CA SER A 632 29.37 0.64 33.42
C SER A 632 29.67 -0.80 33.83
N THR A 633 30.14 -1.66 32.93
CA THR A 633 30.30 -3.10 33.21
C THR A 633 31.35 -3.30 34.29
N THR A 634 30.98 -3.98 35.38
CA THR A 634 31.83 -4.29 36.53
C THR A 634 32.25 -5.75 36.55
N THR A 635 31.43 -6.65 36.00
CA THR A 635 31.64 -8.09 36.12
C THR A 635 31.34 -8.83 34.81
N ILE A 636 32.27 -9.70 34.40
CA ILE A 636 32.04 -10.76 33.42
C ILE A 636 32.17 -12.08 34.20
N GLU A 637 31.06 -12.79 34.40
CA GLU A 637 31.03 -14.02 35.20
C GLU A 637 31.57 -15.24 34.42
N ASP A 638 31.59 -16.39 35.12
CA ASP A 638 32.14 -17.65 34.63
C ASP A 638 31.54 -18.08 33.29
N ARG A 639 32.40 -18.47 32.36
CA ARG A 639 32.03 -19.00 31.05
C ARG A 639 31.14 -18.08 30.20
N ALA A 640 31.05 -16.79 30.53
CA ALA A 640 30.16 -15.84 29.86
C ALA A 640 30.27 -15.85 28.32
N PHE A 641 31.48 -15.96 27.76
CA PHE A 641 31.77 -16.06 26.32
C PHE A 641 32.51 -17.35 25.95
N ASN A 642 32.39 -18.41 26.76
CA ASN A 642 33.10 -19.65 26.52
C ASN A 642 32.65 -20.29 25.19
N LEU A 643 33.60 -20.82 24.41
CA LEU A 643 33.40 -21.40 23.08
C LEU A 643 32.79 -20.43 22.04
N CYS A 644 33.03 -19.12 22.17
CA CYS A 644 32.76 -18.15 21.10
C CYS A 644 33.88 -18.21 20.03
N GLU A 645 33.90 -19.29 19.25
CA GLU A 645 35.03 -19.62 18.36
C GLU A 645 35.32 -18.59 17.26
N ALA A 646 34.31 -17.84 16.80
CA ALA A 646 34.48 -16.77 15.81
C ALA A 646 34.94 -15.43 16.41
N LEU A 647 35.01 -15.30 17.74
CA LEU A 647 35.28 -14.03 18.41
C LEU A 647 36.70 -13.56 18.10
N THR A 648 36.82 -12.46 17.37
CA THR A 648 38.12 -11.89 16.95
C THR A 648 38.56 -10.71 17.80
N SER A 649 37.61 -9.99 18.41
CA SER A 649 37.87 -8.79 19.21
C SER A 649 36.85 -8.60 20.32
N VAL A 650 37.33 -8.21 21.49
CA VAL A 650 36.52 -7.78 22.64
C VAL A 650 36.96 -6.38 23.03
N THR A 651 36.04 -5.42 23.01
CA THR A 651 36.32 -4.04 23.42
C THR A 651 35.92 -3.87 24.88
N LEU A 652 36.93 -3.73 25.74
CA LEU A 652 36.79 -3.38 27.15
C LEU A 652 37.25 -1.91 27.31
N PRO A 653 36.36 -0.97 27.72
CA PRO A 653 36.75 0.44 27.85
C PRO A 653 37.86 0.63 28.88
N ALA A 654 38.94 1.32 28.49
CA ALA A 654 40.09 1.56 29.36
C ALA A 654 39.73 2.40 30.60
N ASP A 655 38.77 3.32 30.47
CA ASP A 655 38.18 4.12 31.55
C ASP A 655 36.88 3.51 32.12
N GLY A 656 36.66 2.21 31.87
CA GLY A 656 35.51 1.46 32.37
C GLY A 656 35.67 0.96 33.81
N LYS A 657 34.57 0.45 34.37
CA LYS A 657 34.46 -0.01 35.77
C LYS A 657 34.71 -1.51 35.97
N LEU A 658 35.22 -2.22 34.96
CA LEU A 658 35.37 -3.67 35.00
C LEU A 658 36.34 -4.09 36.11
N GLN A 659 35.90 -4.92 37.05
CA GLN A 659 36.68 -5.41 38.19
C GLN A 659 37.05 -6.88 38.05
N THR A 660 36.12 -7.71 37.55
CA THR A 660 36.27 -9.18 37.55
C THR A 660 36.05 -9.78 36.17
N ILE A 661 36.97 -10.66 35.76
CA ILE A 661 36.83 -11.60 34.63
C ILE A 661 36.83 -13.01 35.21
N GLY A 662 35.68 -13.68 35.13
CA GLY A 662 35.42 -14.98 35.76
C GLY A 662 36.10 -16.17 35.09
N MET A 663 35.95 -17.34 35.71
CA MET A 663 36.60 -18.57 35.29
C MET A 663 36.10 -18.98 33.90
N ASN A 664 37.04 -19.27 32.99
CA ASN A 664 36.72 -19.60 31.58
C ASN A 664 35.87 -18.54 30.85
N ALA A 665 35.84 -17.28 31.30
CA ALA A 665 35.00 -16.24 30.70
C ALA A 665 35.17 -16.12 29.18
N PHE A 666 36.39 -16.26 28.66
CA PHE A 666 36.73 -16.29 27.23
C PHE A 666 37.38 -17.61 26.81
N GLY A 667 37.20 -18.69 27.59
CA GLY A 667 37.74 -20.00 27.27
C GLY A 667 37.33 -20.47 25.86
N GLY A 668 38.27 -20.99 25.08
CA GLY A 668 38.00 -21.50 23.73
C GLY A 668 37.66 -20.43 22.68
N CYS A 669 37.90 -19.14 22.94
CA CYS A 669 37.81 -18.07 21.93
C CYS A 669 39.00 -18.14 20.95
N VAL A 670 39.05 -19.20 20.14
CA VAL A 670 40.24 -19.60 19.36
C VAL A 670 40.71 -18.57 18.33
N LYS A 671 39.87 -17.61 17.92
CA LYS A 671 40.21 -16.53 16.98
C LYS A 671 40.51 -15.18 17.62
N LEU A 672 40.42 -15.06 18.95
CA LEU A 672 40.65 -13.80 19.65
C LEU A 672 42.13 -13.43 19.51
N LYS A 673 42.42 -12.30 18.85
CA LYS A 673 43.82 -11.95 18.51
C LYS A 673 44.52 -11.11 19.57
N ARG A 674 43.80 -10.14 20.14
CA ARG A 674 44.36 -9.17 21.08
C ARG A 674 43.32 -8.80 22.11
N ILE A 675 43.75 -8.58 23.34
CA ILE A 675 42.90 -8.02 24.39
C ILE A 675 43.68 -7.04 25.26
N THR A 676 43.08 -5.88 25.52
CA THR A 676 43.57 -4.89 26.47
C THR A 676 42.67 -4.94 27.70
N ILE A 677 43.21 -5.41 28.82
CA ILE A 677 42.47 -5.52 30.07
C ILE A 677 42.58 -4.16 30.80
N PRO A 678 41.46 -3.50 31.13
CA PRO A 678 41.46 -2.18 31.77
C PRO A 678 42.17 -2.18 33.13
N HIS A 679 42.80 -1.05 33.48
CA HIS A 679 43.49 -0.89 34.78
C HIS A 679 42.56 -1.04 35.99
N SER A 680 41.24 -0.95 35.82
CA SER A 680 40.25 -1.20 36.88
C SER A 680 40.09 -2.67 37.28
N VAL A 681 40.55 -3.62 36.45
CA VAL A 681 40.41 -5.05 36.72
C VAL A 681 41.31 -5.47 37.86
N THR A 682 40.72 -6.02 38.92
CA THR A 682 41.42 -6.50 40.12
C THR A 682 41.55 -8.02 40.14
N LYS A 683 40.72 -8.74 39.37
CA LYS A 683 40.69 -10.19 39.34
C LYS A 683 40.50 -10.75 37.93
N ILE A 684 41.43 -11.62 37.51
CA ILE A 684 41.30 -12.52 36.36
C ILE A 684 41.32 -13.93 36.92
N GLU A 685 40.21 -14.64 36.87
CA GLU A 685 40.10 -15.98 37.45
C GLU A 685 40.76 -17.07 36.59
N GLY A 686 40.87 -18.27 37.15
CA GLY A 686 41.55 -19.38 36.49
C GLY A 686 40.91 -19.74 35.15
N SER A 687 41.73 -20.19 34.20
CA SER A 687 41.30 -20.51 32.83
C SER A 687 40.58 -19.37 32.07
N ALA A 688 40.57 -18.11 32.53
CA ALA A 688 39.79 -17.03 31.94
C ALA A 688 39.96 -16.89 30.41
N PHE A 689 41.18 -17.09 29.90
CA PHE A 689 41.53 -17.07 28.47
C PHE A 689 42.09 -18.41 27.96
N ASN A 690 41.77 -19.52 28.63
CA ASN A 690 42.26 -20.84 28.24
C ASN A 690 41.92 -21.14 26.76
N SER A 691 42.90 -21.64 26.01
CA SER A 691 42.75 -22.06 24.61
C SER A 691 42.36 -20.93 23.65
N CYS A 692 42.69 -19.67 23.96
CA CYS A 692 42.66 -18.56 23.00
C CYS A 692 43.83 -18.68 22.00
N LYS A 693 43.78 -19.69 21.13
CA LYS A 693 44.92 -20.12 20.29
C LYS A 693 45.51 -19.03 19.38
N ALA A 694 44.72 -18.05 18.94
CA ALA A 694 45.15 -16.94 18.09
C ALA A 694 45.60 -15.67 18.86
N LEU A 695 45.60 -15.70 20.20
CA LEU A 695 45.91 -14.53 21.02
C LEU A 695 47.40 -14.21 20.94
N THR A 696 47.76 -13.17 20.20
CA THR A 696 49.16 -12.76 19.96
C THR A 696 49.69 -11.82 21.04
N SER A 697 48.82 -11.04 21.67
CA SER A 697 49.20 -10.05 22.68
C SER A 697 48.10 -9.82 23.71
N VAL A 698 48.50 -9.72 24.97
CA VAL A 698 47.64 -9.36 26.11
C VAL A 698 48.26 -8.19 26.84
N THR A 699 47.46 -7.16 27.15
CA THR A 699 47.83 -6.13 28.13
C THR A 699 47.15 -6.44 29.45
N LEU A 700 47.93 -6.76 30.47
CA LEU A 700 47.46 -7.05 31.83
C LEU A 700 47.21 -5.75 32.62
N PRO A 701 46.30 -5.76 33.62
CA PRO A 701 46.06 -4.60 34.46
C PRO A 701 47.22 -4.36 35.43
N ASP A 702 47.70 -3.12 35.53
CA ASP A 702 48.81 -2.76 36.42
C ASP A 702 48.35 -1.91 37.61
N ASN A 703 47.62 -2.51 38.55
CA ASN A 703 47.13 -1.85 39.76
C ASN A 703 47.47 -2.66 41.02
N ALA A 704 47.43 -2.00 42.18
CA ALA A 704 47.82 -2.61 43.45
C ALA A 704 46.92 -3.78 43.93
N GLN A 705 45.74 -3.96 43.34
CA GLN A 705 44.81 -5.05 43.70
C GLN A 705 45.01 -6.29 42.82
N PHE A 706 45.57 -6.14 41.62
CA PHE A 706 45.90 -7.25 40.74
C PHE A 706 47.26 -7.86 41.11
N THR A 707 47.26 -8.72 42.14
CA THR A 707 48.50 -9.27 42.71
C THR A 707 48.91 -10.62 42.14
N LYS A 708 48.07 -11.32 41.39
CA LYS A 708 48.38 -12.68 40.93
C LYS A 708 47.81 -12.98 39.55
N ILE A 709 48.51 -13.85 38.84
CA ILE A 709 47.99 -14.51 37.63
C ILE A 709 47.53 -15.90 38.04
N GLU A 710 46.22 -16.15 37.95
CA GLU A 710 45.58 -17.38 38.40
C GLU A 710 45.93 -18.59 37.52
N SER A 711 45.66 -19.80 38.04
CA SER A 711 45.97 -21.05 37.36
C SER A 711 45.28 -21.16 36.01
N ASP A 712 46.01 -21.66 35.02
CA ASP A 712 45.55 -21.83 33.63
C ASP A 712 45.05 -20.55 32.93
N ALA A 713 45.24 -19.35 33.50
CA ALA A 713 44.59 -18.12 33.04
C ALA A 713 44.78 -17.86 31.53
N PHE A 714 45.96 -18.17 31.00
CA PHE A 714 46.31 -18.07 29.58
C PHE A 714 46.82 -19.41 29.01
N GLN A 715 46.42 -20.54 29.59
CA GLN A 715 46.82 -21.87 29.13
C GLN A 715 46.46 -22.07 27.66
N TYR A 716 47.35 -22.70 26.88
CA TYR A 716 47.19 -22.99 25.45
C TYR A 716 46.90 -21.76 24.56
N CYS A 717 47.34 -20.56 24.95
CA CYS A 717 47.39 -19.37 24.09
C CYS A 717 48.57 -19.48 23.10
N LYS A 718 48.46 -20.42 22.15
CA LYS A 718 49.58 -20.88 21.30
C LYS A 718 50.27 -19.79 20.48
N ALA A 719 49.59 -18.68 20.17
CA ALA A 719 50.13 -17.57 19.39
C ALA A 719 50.70 -16.42 20.23
N LEU A 720 50.64 -16.48 21.57
CA LEU A 720 51.09 -15.39 22.44
C LEU A 720 52.59 -15.23 22.32
N GLU A 721 53.07 -14.11 21.78
CA GLU A 721 54.49 -13.93 21.46
C GLU A 721 55.31 -13.34 22.61
N ARG A 722 54.68 -12.46 23.39
CA ARG A 722 55.35 -11.71 24.46
C ARG A 722 54.38 -11.39 25.58
N ILE A 723 54.87 -11.41 26.81
CA ILE A 723 54.10 -10.97 27.98
C ILE A 723 54.97 -10.14 28.92
N THR A 724 54.39 -9.05 29.44
CA THR A 724 54.99 -8.23 30.49
C THR A 724 54.13 -8.35 31.73
N ILE A 725 54.72 -8.84 32.81
CA ILE A 725 54.03 -9.01 34.09
C ILE A 725 54.00 -7.65 34.83
N PRO A 726 52.82 -7.17 35.29
CA PRO A 726 52.68 -5.87 35.96
C PRO A 726 53.38 -5.76 37.30
N ASN A 727 53.76 -4.53 37.70
CA ASN A 727 54.63 -4.26 38.85
C ASN A 727 54.07 -4.67 40.21
N HIS A 728 52.77 -4.97 40.31
CA HIS A 728 52.11 -5.39 41.55
C HIS A 728 51.89 -6.90 41.66
N VAL A 729 52.20 -7.67 40.61
CA VAL A 729 52.01 -9.12 40.62
C VAL A 729 53.10 -9.79 41.45
N ASP A 730 52.71 -10.49 42.52
CA ASP A 730 53.58 -11.24 43.41
C ASP A 730 53.62 -12.75 43.13
N LYS A 731 52.57 -13.31 42.52
CA LYS A 731 52.41 -14.75 42.26
C LYS A 731 52.01 -15.04 40.81
N ILE A 732 52.72 -15.98 40.19
CA ILE A 732 52.32 -16.61 38.92
C ILE A 732 51.99 -18.07 39.21
N LYS A 733 50.71 -18.43 39.08
CA LYS A 733 50.21 -19.75 39.51
C LYS A 733 50.45 -20.87 38.49
N THR A 734 50.16 -22.09 38.95
CA THR A 734 50.29 -23.35 38.20
C THR A 734 49.62 -23.24 36.83
N ASP A 735 50.34 -23.61 35.78
CA ASP A 735 49.85 -23.63 34.40
C ASP A 735 49.41 -22.29 33.78
N ALA A 736 49.69 -21.15 34.44
CA ALA A 736 49.23 -19.82 34.02
C ALA A 736 49.46 -19.51 32.52
N PHE A 737 50.61 -19.91 31.97
CA PHE A 737 50.99 -19.77 30.56
C PHE A 737 51.38 -21.12 29.92
N ASN A 738 50.99 -22.26 30.52
CA ASN A 738 51.33 -23.58 29.97
C ASN A 738 50.80 -23.73 28.52
N GLY A 739 51.63 -24.19 27.60
CA GLY A 739 51.26 -24.42 26.21
C GLY A 739 51.25 -23.15 25.33
N CYS A 740 51.78 -22.03 25.82
CA CYS A 740 52.01 -20.82 25.02
C CYS A 740 53.22 -21.01 24.09
N THR A 741 53.09 -21.87 23.10
CA THR A 741 54.21 -22.36 22.26
C THR A 741 54.96 -21.27 21.48
N ALA A 742 54.34 -20.12 21.19
CA ALA A 742 54.96 -18.98 20.50
C ALA A 742 55.59 -17.94 21.45
N LEU A 743 55.50 -18.13 22.77
CA LEU A 743 55.94 -17.16 23.76
C LEU A 743 57.47 -17.04 23.72
N ALA A 744 57.95 -16.01 23.04
CA ALA A 744 59.36 -15.79 22.78
C ALA A 744 60.04 -14.93 23.85
N SER A 745 59.27 -14.07 24.52
CA SER A 745 59.81 -13.15 25.53
C SER A 745 58.86 -12.93 26.71
N VAL A 746 59.43 -12.99 27.92
CA VAL A 746 58.73 -12.74 29.19
C VAL A 746 59.49 -11.66 29.98
N THR A 747 58.78 -10.67 30.52
CA THR A 747 59.34 -9.67 31.43
C THR A 747 58.71 -9.82 32.81
N LEU A 748 59.53 -10.08 33.82
CA LEU A 748 59.16 -10.26 35.23
C LEU A 748 59.61 -9.06 36.09
N PRO A 749 58.71 -8.42 36.84
CA PRO A 749 59.05 -7.32 37.74
C PRO A 749 59.60 -7.85 39.07
N LYS A 750 60.24 -6.95 39.83
CA LYS A 750 60.84 -7.26 41.14
C LYS A 750 59.85 -7.73 42.21
N SER A 751 58.55 -7.51 41.98
CA SER A 751 57.47 -7.86 42.91
C SER A 751 57.13 -9.34 42.89
N VAL A 752 57.45 -10.07 41.81
CA VAL A 752 57.20 -11.50 41.71
C VAL A 752 58.07 -12.22 42.74
N THR A 753 57.41 -12.90 43.69
CA THR A 753 58.05 -13.68 44.77
C THR A 753 57.82 -15.19 44.62
N GLU A 754 56.82 -15.59 43.85
CA GLU A 754 56.45 -17.00 43.65
C GLU A 754 56.06 -17.28 42.20
N ILE A 755 56.67 -18.32 41.62
CA ILE A 755 56.32 -18.87 40.31
C ILE A 755 56.08 -20.37 40.52
N GLU A 756 54.81 -20.78 40.45
CA GLU A 756 54.39 -22.15 40.71
C GLU A 756 54.77 -23.10 39.55
N VAL A 757 54.67 -24.40 39.80
CA VAL A 757 55.01 -25.47 38.85
C VAL A 757 54.26 -25.32 37.52
N SER A 758 54.92 -25.63 36.41
CA SER A 758 54.34 -25.60 35.05
C SER A 758 53.81 -24.25 34.57
N ALA A 759 54.06 -23.15 35.31
CA ALA A 759 53.59 -21.81 34.92
C ALA A 759 53.97 -21.41 33.48
N PHE A 760 55.12 -21.88 32.97
CA PHE A 760 55.59 -21.67 31.61
C PHE A 760 55.93 -23.01 30.91
N GLU A 761 55.27 -24.11 31.29
CA GLU A 761 55.45 -25.41 30.62
C GLU A 761 55.08 -25.31 29.12
N ASP A 762 55.80 -26.05 28.28
CA ASP A 762 55.60 -26.10 26.83
C ASP A 762 55.73 -24.75 26.06
N CYS A 763 56.38 -23.74 26.65
CA CYS A 763 56.71 -22.45 26.00
C CYS A 763 57.92 -22.54 25.05
N LYS A 764 57.80 -23.35 23.99
CA LYS A 764 58.92 -23.77 23.08
C LYS A 764 59.72 -22.64 22.43
N ALA A 765 59.08 -21.49 22.17
CA ALA A 765 59.73 -20.36 21.52
C ALA A 765 60.51 -19.45 22.47
N LEU A 766 60.47 -19.69 23.78
CA LEU A 766 61.06 -18.78 24.76
C LEU A 766 62.57 -18.64 24.54
N LYS A 767 63.02 -17.42 24.28
CA LYS A 767 64.43 -17.07 24.06
C LYS A 767 64.93 -15.96 24.96
N ASP A 768 64.04 -15.11 25.46
CA ASP A 768 64.39 -13.95 26.25
C ASP A 768 63.54 -13.86 27.52
N LEU A 769 64.20 -13.94 28.68
CA LEU A 769 63.59 -13.73 29.98
C LEU A 769 64.22 -12.49 30.62
N THR A 770 63.44 -11.43 30.79
CA THR A 770 63.90 -10.17 31.40
C THR A 770 63.42 -10.11 32.84
N VAL A 771 64.33 -9.85 33.78
CA VAL A 771 64.04 -9.85 35.22
C VAL A 771 64.51 -8.55 35.87
N ALA A 772 63.95 -8.22 37.04
CA ALA A 772 64.20 -6.94 37.72
C ALA A 772 64.66 -7.07 39.19
N TRP A 773 64.98 -8.27 39.69
CA TRP A 773 65.50 -8.46 41.05
C TRP A 773 66.97 -8.05 41.15
N THR A 774 67.33 -7.33 42.20
CA THR A 774 68.64 -6.68 42.36
C THR A 774 69.57 -7.33 43.38
N ASP A 775 69.08 -8.32 44.14
CA ASP A 775 69.83 -8.97 45.21
C ASP A 775 69.42 -10.44 45.37
N THR A 776 70.27 -11.26 45.99
CA THR A 776 70.04 -12.72 46.14
C THR A 776 68.78 -13.06 46.95
N ALA A 777 68.36 -12.21 47.89
CA ALA A 777 67.19 -12.46 48.71
C ALA A 777 65.88 -12.21 47.95
N SER A 778 65.87 -11.25 47.02
CA SER A 778 64.71 -10.94 46.18
C SER A 778 64.49 -11.90 45.01
N ILE A 779 65.52 -12.66 44.58
CA ILE A 779 65.38 -13.68 43.52
C ILE A 779 64.55 -14.87 44.05
N PRO A 780 63.39 -15.20 43.44
CA PRO A 780 62.51 -16.26 43.91
C PRO A 780 63.12 -17.65 43.68
N ASN A 781 62.87 -18.58 44.59
CA ASN A 781 63.25 -19.98 44.38
C ASN A 781 62.20 -20.63 43.48
N ILE A 782 62.63 -21.21 42.36
CA ILE A 782 61.72 -21.85 41.40
C ILE A 782 62.03 -23.34 41.26
N SER A 783 60.98 -24.11 40.98
CA SER A 783 61.08 -25.52 40.64
C SER A 783 61.65 -25.69 39.22
N PRO A 784 62.45 -26.72 38.92
CA PRO A 784 62.86 -27.01 37.53
C PRO A 784 61.66 -27.30 36.62
N TYR A 785 60.51 -27.65 37.20
CA TYR A 785 59.25 -27.91 36.51
C TYR A 785 58.53 -26.64 36.02
N VAL A 786 59.00 -25.42 36.35
CA VAL A 786 58.38 -24.16 35.88
C VAL A 786 58.46 -24.01 34.35
N PHE A 787 59.57 -24.43 33.76
CA PHE A 787 59.85 -24.32 32.32
C PHE A 787 59.98 -25.71 31.64
N GLN A 788 59.52 -26.78 32.32
CA GLN A 788 59.72 -28.14 31.82
C GLN A 788 58.81 -28.47 30.63
N TYR A 789 59.19 -29.47 29.85
CA TYR A 789 58.44 -30.04 28.73
C TYR A 789 58.14 -31.51 28.99
N THR A 790 56.97 -31.99 28.53
CA THR A 790 56.58 -33.39 28.60
C THR A 790 56.33 -33.99 27.19
N PRO A 791 57.06 -35.04 26.68
CA PRO A 791 58.47 -35.46 26.81
C PRO A 791 59.21 -35.70 25.43
N PRO A 792 60.54 -35.97 25.36
CA PRO A 792 61.72 -35.15 25.66
C PRO A 792 62.48 -34.73 24.37
N ALA A 793 62.58 -33.43 24.10
CA ALA A 793 63.68 -32.85 23.31
C ALA A 793 64.01 -31.50 23.96
N THR A 794 65.12 -31.49 24.69
CA THR A 794 65.55 -30.45 25.61
C THR A 794 65.81 -29.13 24.91
N VAL A 795 64.93 -28.13 25.09
CA VAL A 795 65.42 -26.76 25.18
C VAL A 795 66.24 -26.73 26.46
N LYS A 796 67.55 -26.54 26.35
CA LYS A 796 68.37 -26.35 27.55
C LYS A 796 68.00 -24.98 28.10
N LEU A 797 67.88 -24.81 29.43
CA LEU A 797 67.69 -23.47 30.00
C LEU A 797 68.81 -22.51 29.54
N SER A 798 69.99 -23.05 29.21
CA SER A 798 71.10 -22.32 28.57
C SER A 798 70.76 -21.69 27.22
N ASP A 799 69.73 -22.15 26.51
CA ASP A 799 69.31 -21.58 25.22
C ASP A 799 68.42 -20.33 25.38
N ILE A 800 68.07 -19.99 26.62
CA ILE A 800 67.28 -18.81 26.99
C ILE A 800 68.23 -17.77 27.58
N ARG A 801 68.17 -16.55 27.02
CA ARG A 801 68.91 -15.39 27.54
C ARG A 801 68.15 -14.81 28.71
N LEU A 802 68.75 -14.87 29.89
CA LEU A 802 68.25 -14.24 31.10
C LEU A 802 68.87 -12.84 31.23
N HIS A 803 68.09 -11.81 30.92
CA HIS A 803 68.50 -10.41 31.04
C HIS A 803 68.35 -9.93 32.48
N VAL A 804 69.44 -9.88 33.22
CA VAL A 804 69.48 -9.50 34.65
C VAL A 804 69.90 -8.03 34.83
N PRO A 805 69.48 -7.32 35.89
CA PRO A 805 69.95 -5.96 36.15
C PRO A 805 71.49 -5.90 36.27
N HIS A 806 72.09 -4.80 35.84
CA HIS A 806 73.55 -4.63 35.88
C HIS A 806 74.13 -4.86 37.29
N GLY A 807 75.25 -5.60 37.40
CA GLY A 807 75.91 -5.88 38.67
C GLY A 807 75.31 -7.04 39.49
N THR A 808 74.31 -7.75 38.95
CA THR A 808 73.60 -8.81 39.69
C THR A 808 73.93 -10.24 39.26
N VAL A 809 74.81 -10.43 38.26
CA VAL A 809 75.14 -11.77 37.69
C VAL A 809 75.48 -12.79 38.78
N ALA A 810 76.31 -12.41 39.75
CA ALA A 810 76.72 -13.30 40.84
C ALA A 810 75.54 -13.77 41.71
N ALA A 811 74.52 -12.91 41.91
CA ALA A 811 73.33 -13.26 42.68
C ALA A 811 72.51 -14.37 41.98
N TYR A 812 72.32 -14.25 40.66
CA TYR A 812 71.61 -15.26 39.87
C TYR A 812 72.40 -16.57 39.72
N GLN A 813 73.74 -16.50 39.60
CA GLN A 813 74.60 -17.68 39.57
C GLN A 813 74.59 -18.48 40.89
N SER A 814 74.28 -17.82 42.01
CA SER A 814 74.17 -18.45 43.34
C SER A 814 72.85 -19.20 43.58
N LYS A 815 71.86 -19.07 42.67
CA LYS A 815 70.52 -19.66 42.82
C LYS A 815 70.34 -20.88 41.90
N ASP A 816 69.76 -21.94 42.45
CA ASP A 816 69.41 -23.14 41.69
C ASP A 816 68.34 -22.83 40.62
N VAL A 817 68.38 -23.57 39.50
CA VAL A 817 67.64 -23.34 38.24
C VAL A 817 68.05 -22.05 37.52
N TRP A 818 68.12 -20.90 38.19
CA TRP A 818 68.51 -19.61 37.56
C TRP A 818 69.92 -19.62 36.99
N LYS A 819 70.87 -20.32 37.64
CA LYS A 819 72.24 -20.51 37.15
C LYS A 819 72.33 -21.31 35.84
N GLU A 820 71.26 -22.01 35.43
CA GLU A 820 71.25 -22.83 34.22
C GLU A 820 70.95 -22.01 32.95
N PHE A 821 70.52 -20.76 33.08
CA PHE A 821 70.27 -19.85 31.95
C PHE A 821 71.55 -19.20 31.41
N THR A 822 71.52 -18.74 30.15
CA THR A 822 72.56 -17.84 29.64
C THR A 822 72.32 -16.43 30.18
N ILE A 823 73.05 -16.06 31.23
CA ILE A 823 72.92 -14.76 31.89
C ILE A 823 73.54 -13.66 31.02
N VAL A 824 72.74 -12.64 30.71
CA VAL A 824 73.14 -11.43 29.98
C VAL A 824 72.87 -10.24 30.89
N GLU A 825 73.86 -9.40 31.15
CA GLU A 825 73.60 -8.15 31.86
C GLU A 825 72.83 -7.19 30.97
N GLN A 826 71.77 -6.61 31.54
CA GLN A 826 71.12 -5.46 30.95
C GLN A 826 72.15 -4.31 30.88
N PRO A 827 72.22 -3.57 29.76
CA PRO A 827 73.07 -2.41 29.67
C PRO A 827 72.75 -1.45 30.82
N LEU A 828 73.79 -0.84 31.40
CA LEU A 828 73.66 0.19 32.43
C LEU A 828 72.53 1.15 32.02
N PRO A 829 71.52 1.38 32.89
CA PRO A 829 70.65 2.52 32.70
C PRO A 829 71.56 3.73 32.48
N PRO A 830 71.26 4.62 31.53
CA PRO A 830 72.05 5.85 31.39
C PRO A 830 72.17 6.49 32.77
N THR A 831 73.39 6.72 33.23
CA THR A 831 73.67 7.31 34.54
C THR A 831 72.78 8.55 34.70
N PRO A 832 72.00 8.69 35.78
CA PRO A 832 71.25 9.91 36.00
C PRO A 832 72.26 11.04 36.10
N THR A 833 72.32 11.87 35.06
CA THR A 833 72.91 13.20 35.20
C THR A 833 72.02 13.94 36.20
N PRO A 834 72.54 14.68 37.20
CA PRO A 834 71.68 15.52 38.01
C PRO A 834 70.86 16.39 37.06
N THR A 835 69.54 16.38 37.22
CA THR A 835 68.66 17.37 36.61
C THR A 835 68.92 18.71 37.31
N PRO A 836 69.62 19.70 36.72
CA PRO A 836 69.33 21.07 37.06
C PRO A 836 67.92 21.37 36.57
N THR A 837 67.13 21.97 37.45
CA THR A 837 65.89 22.67 37.14
C THR A 837 66.01 23.40 35.79
N PRO A 838 65.05 23.24 34.85
CA PRO A 838 65.34 23.49 33.43
C PRO A 838 65.29 24.98 33.07
N THR A 839 66.42 25.54 32.60
CA THR A 839 66.50 26.69 31.66
C THR A 839 67.94 26.82 31.08
N PRO A 840 68.19 27.53 29.96
CA PRO A 840 68.64 26.94 28.68
C PRO A 840 70.03 27.45 28.17
N THR A 841 70.39 27.09 26.91
CA THR A 841 71.31 27.77 25.91
C THR A 841 72.82 27.37 25.91
N PRO A 842 73.66 27.56 24.83
CA PRO A 842 73.47 28.16 23.48
C PRO A 842 74.16 27.54 22.19
N THR A 843 73.58 27.95 21.04
CA THR A 843 73.89 28.09 19.57
C THR A 843 75.19 27.61 18.85
N PRO A 844 75.03 27.15 17.57
CA PRO A 844 75.59 27.83 16.39
C PRO A 844 74.49 28.45 15.48
N GLU A 845 74.63 29.74 15.15
CA GLU A 845 73.66 30.61 14.46
C GLU A 845 73.51 30.38 12.93
N PRO A 846 72.45 30.92 12.28
CA PRO A 846 71.11 31.22 12.77
C PRO A 846 70.06 30.61 11.82
N THR A 847 69.24 29.68 12.28
CA THR A 847 67.92 29.43 11.67
C THR A 847 66.92 29.09 12.79
N PRO A 848 65.68 29.61 12.71
CA PRO A 848 64.91 30.01 13.88
C PRO A 848 64.36 28.81 14.67
N LYS A 849 64.53 28.84 16.00
CA LYS A 849 63.84 27.93 16.93
C LYS A 849 62.30 28.04 16.72
N PRO A 850 61.52 26.93 16.71
CA PRO A 850 60.07 27.00 16.69
C PRO A 850 59.55 27.59 18.02
N LEU A 851 58.68 28.59 17.94
CA LEU A 851 57.98 29.18 19.09
C LEU A 851 57.18 28.11 19.88
N PRO A 852 56.94 28.28 21.20
CA PRO A 852 56.05 27.41 21.97
C PRO A 852 54.67 27.30 21.28
N GLU A 853 54.13 26.09 21.17
CA GLU A 853 52.84 25.88 20.51
C GLU A 853 51.75 26.68 21.23
N LYS A 854 51.28 27.76 20.60
CA LYS A 854 50.12 28.51 21.09
C LYS A 854 48.88 27.67 20.80
N LYS A 855 48.20 27.19 21.83
CA LYS A 855 46.90 26.53 21.69
C LYS A 855 45.78 27.57 21.51
N ILE A 856 44.70 27.16 20.88
CA ILE A 856 43.46 27.93 20.75
C ILE A 856 42.90 28.18 22.15
N SER A 857 42.66 29.44 22.50
CA SER A 857 42.07 29.84 23.77
C SER A 857 40.58 30.14 23.66
N SER A 858 40.10 30.57 22.48
CA SER A 858 38.68 30.72 22.19
C SER A 858 38.37 30.61 20.69
N ILE A 859 37.15 30.17 20.39
CA ILE A 859 36.56 30.20 19.04
C ILE A 859 35.38 31.16 19.08
N THR A 860 35.37 32.18 18.24
CA THR A 860 34.26 33.13 18.14
C THR A 860 33.47 32.88 16.87
N LEU A 861 32.18 32.59 16.99
CA LEU A 861 31.28 32.47 15.84
C LEU A 861 30.69 33.84 15.51
N ASN A 862 30.54 34.15 14.22
CA ASN A 862 29.86 35.37 13.76
C ASN A 862 28.35 35.38 14.10
N SER A 863 27.81 34.26 14.60
CA SER A 863 26.43 34.12 15.06
C SER A 863 26.35 32.96 16.05
N SER A 864 25.88 33.22 17.27
CA SER A 864 25.65 32.21 18.32
C SER A 864 24.23 31.63 18.29
N SER A 865 23.31 32.26 17.55
CA SER A 865 21.96 31.74 17.33
C SER A 865 21.35 32.26 16.03
N ARG A 866 20.56 31.43 15.35
CA ARG A 866 19.84 31.74 14.09
C ARG A 866 18.42 31.18 14.11
N VAL A 867 17.45 32.00 13.78
CA VAL A 867 16.07 31.57 13.49
C VAL A 867 15.88 31.55 11.98
N ILE A 868 15.47 30.41 11.42
CA ILE A 868 15.33 30.21 9.97
C ILE A 868 13.86 30.16 9.56
N ASN A 869 13.51 31.04 8.61
CA ASN A 869 12.19 31.16 8.00
C ASN A 869 12.29 31.15 6.48
N GLY A 870 12.51 29.98 5.88
CA GLY A 870 12.54 29.84 4.42
C GLY A 870 13.89 30.08 3.75
N GLU A 871 15.01 29.99 4.48
CA GLU A 871 16.37 29.94 3.88
C GLU A 871 16.79 28.48 3.65
N ALA A 872 17.39 28.18 2.48
CA ALA A 872 17.85 26.82 2.14
C ALA A 872 19.22 26.50 2.75
N SER A 873 20.07 27.51 2.92
CA SER A 873 21.35 27.42 3.60
C SER A 873 21.78 28.80 4.09
N PHE A 874 22.68 28.84 5.08
CA PHE A 874 23.37 30.05 5.49
C PHE A 874 24.82 29.74 5.81
N ARG A 875 25.67 30.77 5.85
CA ARG A 875 27.09 30.62 6.18
C ARG A 875 27.38 31.08 7.60
N ILE A 876 28.14 30.26 8.31
CA ILE A 876 28.66 30.56 9.63
C ILE A 876 30.18 30.57 9.59
N THR A 877 30.78 31.51 10.28
CA THR A 877 32.22 31.73 10.28
C THR A 877 32.76 31.64 11.70
N ALA A 878 33.75 30.79 11.91
CA ALA A 878 34.48 30.62 13.15
C ALA A 878 35.84 31.34 13.06
N THR A 879 36.11 32.22 14.01
CA THR A 879 37.40 32.92 14.17
C THR A 879 38.16 32.33 15.34
N ILE A 880 39.39 31.88 15.09
CA ILE A 880 40.29 31.26 16.06
C ILE A 880 41.11 32.33 16.78
N ASN A 881 41.08 32.32 18.12
CA ASN A 881 41.86 33.24 18.95
C ASN A 881 42.77 32.48 19.93
N PRO A 882 44.05 32.91 20.11
CA PRO A 882 44.71 33.94 19.32
C PRO A 882 45.00 33.43 17.89
N GLY A 883 44.96 34.31 16.89
CA GLY A 883 45.13 33.95 15.48
C GLY A 883 46.51 33.36 15.12
N ASP A 884 47.48 33.39 16.03
CA ASP A 884 48.80 32.78 15.90
C ASP A 884 48.91 31.41 16.59
N ALA A 885 47.79 30.76 16.90
CA ALA A 885 47.76 29.38 17.39
C ALA A 885 48.44 28.39 16.42
N THR A 886 49.14 27.38 16.94
CA THR A 886 50.04 26.52 16.15
C THR A 886 49.31 25.39 15.45
N ASN A 887 48.28 24.81 16.07
CA ASN A 887 47.33 23.91 15.42
C ASN A 887 45.96 24.60 15.36
N LYS A 888 45.52 24.92 14.14
CA LYS A 888 44.28 25.68 13.85
C LYS A 888 43.18 24.81 13.26
N PHE A 889 43.26 23.49 13.41
CA PHE A 889 42.24 22.60 12.86
C PHE A 889 40.98 22.61 13.72
N LEU A 890 39.84 22.84 13.08
CA LEU A 890 38.52 22.74 13.68
C LEU A 890 37.78 21.51 13.14
N SER A 891 36.89 20.96 13.96
CA SER A 891 35.89 19.99 13.55
C SER A 891 34.50 20.63 13.65
N TRP A 892 33.64 20.37 12.67
CA TRP A 892 32.29 20.90 12.57
C TRP A 892 31.30 19.74 12.56
N HIS A 893 30.27 19.78 13.39
CA HIS A 893 29.17 18.82 13.32
C HIS A 893 27.83 19.46 13.69
N SER A 894 26.75 18.85 13.22
CA SER A 894 25.38 19.19 13.65
C SER A 894 24.94 18.23 14.76
N SER A 895 24.11 18.69 15.69
CA SER A 895 23.46 17.81 16.67
C SER A 895 22.26 17.04 16.10
N ASP A 896 21.65 17.52 15.01
CA ASP A 896 20.58 16.84 14.28
C ASP A 896 20.69 17.10 12.76
N GLU A 897 21.26 16.14 12.04
CA GLU A 897 21.46 16.19 10.59
C GLU A 897 20.14 16.11 9.79
N LYS A 898 19.02 15.73 10.41
CA LYS A 898 17.70 15.77 9.77
C LYS A 898 17.11 17.19 9.75
N VAL A 899 17.61 18.09 10.60
CA VAL A 899 17.20 19.50 10.67
C VAL A 899 18.20 20.38 9.91
N ALA A 900 19.51 20.21 10.14
CA ALA A 900 20.54 20.96 9.44
C ALA A 900 21.83 20.14 9.29
N THR A 901 22.47 20.19 8.12
CA THR A 901 23.77 19.57 7.83
C THR A 901 24.83 20.65 7.64
N VAL A 902 26.07 20.40 8.08
CA VAL A 902 27.17 21.37 7.99
C VAL A 902 28.25 20.87 7.03
N LYS A 903 28.69 21.75 6.11
CA LYS A 903 29.78 21.48 5.19
C LYS A 903 30.78 22.64 5.21
N VAL A 904 32.01 22.35 5.64
CA VAL A 904 33.10 23.33 5.61
C VAL A 904 33.38 23.75 4.17
N ILE A 905 33.43 25.07 3.92
CA ILE A 905 33.78 25.61 2.61
C ILE A 905 35.31 25.69 2.55
N PRO A 906 35.96 24.99 1.61
CA PRO A 906 37.40 25.10 1.45
C PRO A 906 37.78 26.53 1.03
N THR A 907 38.60 27.22 1.82
CA THR A 907 39.23 28.48 1.40
C THR A 907 40.16 28.24 0.20
N ALA A 908 40.18 29.18 -0.74
CA ALA A 908 40.66 29.01 -2.12
C ALA A 908 42.17 28.71 -2.33
N GLU A 909 42.94 28.36 -1.29
CA GLU A 909 44.40 28.15 -1.41
C GLU A 909 44.82 26.69 -1.69
N LYS A 910 43.88 25.75 -1.79
CA LYS A 910 44.19 24.35 -2.16
C LYS A 910 44.04 24.10 -3.66
N ARG A 911 44.99 24.57 -4.49
CA ARG A 911 45.24 24.02 -5.85
C ARG A 911 46.56 24.55 -6.46
N SER A 912 47.68 23.87 -6.21
CA SER A 912 48.66 23.45 -7.24
C SER A 912 49.78 22.63 -6.60
N GLY A 913 50.39 21.72 -7.37
CA GLY A 913 51.19 20.60 -6.90
C GLY A 913 52.64 20.89 -6.49
N SER A 914 53.24 19.82 -5.96
CA SER A 914 54.69 19.56 -5.83
C SER A 914 55.56 20.62 -5.14
N SER A 915 55.52 20.65 -3.81
CA SER A 915 56.69 20.69 -2.89
C SER A 915 56.22 21.11 -1.49
N LEU A 916 56.70 20.42 -0.45
CA LEU A 916 56.39 20.69 0.96
C LEU A 916 56.96 22.06 1.37
N ARG A 917 56.14 23.12 1.30
CA ARG A 917 56.27 24.33 2.12
C ARG A 917 55.11 24.38 3.11
N ALA A 918 55.41 24.73 4.37
CA ALA A 918 54.43 24.83 5.45
C ALA A 918 53.35 25.88 5.10
N TYR A 919 52.11 25.42 4.91
CA TYR A 919 50.95 26.27 4.67
C TYR A 919 50.44 26.85 5.99
N ALA A 920 50.25 28.16 6.07
CA ALA A 920 49.59 28.78 7.19
C ALA A 920 48.10 28.44 7.15
N HIS A 921 47.60 27.67 8.12
CA HIS A 921 46.17 27.40 8.25
C HIS A 921 45.42 28.71 8.57
N PRO A 922 44.23 28.94 7.96
CA PRO A 922 43.50 30.19 8.12
C PRO A 922 43.03 30.35 9.57
N THR A 923 43.05 31.60 10.07
CA THR A 923 42.52 31.96 11.39
C THR A 923 41.00 32.06 11.42
N VAL A 924 40.37 31.94 10.26
CA VAL A 924 38.94 32.07 10.03
C VAL A 924 38.50 30.93 9.11
N GLU A 925 37.53 30.14 9.55
CA GLU A 925 36.97 29.02 8.80
C GLU A 925 35.47 29.23 8.63
N THR A 926 34.96 29.09 7.41
CA THR A 926 33.54 29.28 7.09
C THR A 926 32.92 27.94 6.69
N ALA A 927 31.80 27.61 7.31
CA ALA A 927 30.98 26.46 6.92
C ALA A 927 29.63 26.93 6.37
N GLU A 928 29.14 26.19 5.37
CA GLU A 928 27.76 26.30 4.89
C GLU A 928 26.88 25.32 5.67
N VAL A 929 25.85 25.84 6.32
CA VAL A 929 24.83 25.07 7.01
C VAL A 929 23.62 24.98 6.09
N THR A 930 23.31 23.77 5.63
CA THR A 930 22.15 23.49 4.77
C THR A 930 20.98 23.02 5.62
N ILE A 931 19.80 23.57 5.36
CA ILE A 931 18.58 23.27 6.12
C ILE A 931 17.85 22.11 5.45
N VAL A 932 17.65 21.04 6.23
CA VAL A 932 17.14 19.75 5.74
C VAL A 932 15.72 19.48 6.24
N GLY A 933 15.34 20.03 7.40
CA GLY A 933 14.03 19.80 8.02
C GLY A 933 13.65 20.88 9.03
N LYS A 934 12.38 20.86 9.48
CA LYS A 934 11.91 21.74 10.56
C LYS A 934 12.31 21.18 11.93
N GLY A 935 12.71 22.04 12.85
CA GLY A 935 13.14 21.63 14.20
C GLY A 935 14.26 22.52 14.74
N GLN A 936 14.86 22.11 15.86
CA GLN A 936 16.01 22.78 16.46
C GLN A 936 17.26 21.91 16.34
N ALA A 937 18.38 22.52 15.98
CA ALA A 937 19.68 21.87 15.90
C ALA A 937 20.79 22.81 16.41
N GLU A 938 21.92 22.24 16.82
CA GLU A 938 23.09 22.99 17.24
C GLU A 938 24.27 22.67 16.31
N ILE A 939 24.89 23.71 15.77
CA ILE A 939 26.13 23.58 15.00
C ILE A 939 27.30 23.78 15.96
N ILE A 940 28.06 22.70 16.18
CA ILE A 940 29.14 22.65 17.17
C ILE A 940 30.48 22.66 16.43
N VAL A 941 31.36 23.56 16.87
CA VAL A 941 32.71 23.75 16.32
C VAL A 941 33.73 23.52 17.41
N LYS A 942 34.63 22.55 17.22
CA LYS A 942 35.59 22.13 18.26
C LYS A 942 37.03 22.13 17.76
N ALA A 943 37.93 22.71 18.55
CA ALA A 943 39.37 22.73 18.31
C ALA A 943 40.00 21.31 18.41
N LEU A 944 40.89 20.99 17.48
CA LEU A 944 41.59 19.69 17.41
C LEU A 944 43.05 19.75 17.93
N ASP A 945 43.43 20.84 18.59
CA ASP A 945 44.77 21.07 19.18
C ASP A 945 44.90 20.54 20.63
N GLY A 946 43.88 19.84 21.12
CA GLY A 946 43.80 19.32 22.48
C GLY A 946 43.53 20.36 23.55
N SER A 947 43.12 21.58 23.19
CA SER A 947 42.67 22.62 24.15
C SER A 947 41.29 22.34 24.76
N GLY A 948 40.45 21.56 24.08
CA GLY A 948 39.06 21.30 24.47
C GLY A 948 38.09 22.45 24.18
N VAL A 949 38.56 23.54 23.55
CA VAL A 949 37.75 24.71 23.21
C VAL A 949 36.70 24.37 22.16
N GLN A 950 35.45 24.77 22.43
CA GLN A 950 34.33 24.63 21.50
C GLN A 950 33.44 25.88 21.48
N ALA A 951 32.75 26.11 20.36
CA ALA A 951 31.73 27.12 20.21
C ALA A 951 30.48 26.51 19.56
N VAL A 952 29.31 27.03 19.91
CA VAL A 952 28.01 26.48 19.47
C VAL A 952 27.15 27.59 18.87
N CYS A 953 26.45 27.27 17.79
CA CYS A 953 25.39 28.10 17.21
C CYS A 953 24.06 27.33 17.24
N SER A 954 23.08 27.84 17.97
CA SER A 954 21.74 27.24 18.02
C SER A 954 20.89 27.68 16.82
N VAL A 955 20.31 26.73 16.09
CA VAL A 955 19.51 26.94 14.88
C VAL A 955 18.06 26.50 15.14
N ASP A 956 17.10 27.42 15.00
CA ASP A 956 15.65 27.19 15.15
C ASP A 956 14.93 27.35 13.81
N VAL A 957 14.57 26.23 13.16
CA VAL A 957 13.95 26.20 11.81
C VAL A 957 12.43 26.15 11.93
N ARG A 958 11.80 27.32 11.83
CA ARG A 958 10.34 27.48 11.96
C ARG A 958 9.60 27.24 10.63
N SER A 959 10.27 27.50 9.49
CA SER A 959 9.81 27.11 8.16
C SER A 959 10.97 26.81 7.20
N THR A 960 10.85 25.75 6.39
CA THR A 960 11.76 25.45 5.26
C THR A 960 11.23 26.14 4.00
N VAL A 961 12.06 26.32 2.95
CA VAL A 961 11.71 27.14 1.75
C VAL A 961 10.48 26.60 1.02
N GLY A 962 9.32 27.01 1.51
CA GLY A 962 8.02 26.94 0.88
C GLY A 962 7.49 28.36 0.84
N ASN A 963 7.38 28.90 -0.37
CA ASN A 963 6.79 30.19 -0.76
C ASN A 963 7.68 31.44 -0.61
N ALA A 964 8.35 31.80 -1.71
CA ALA A 964 8.33 33.17 -2.25
C ALA A 964 8.76 33.20 -3.74
N LEU A 965 7.88 33.73 -4.60
CA LEU A 965 8.07 34.27 -5.96
C LEU A 965 8.93 33.46 -6.97
N LEU A 966 8.28 32.78 -7.93
CA LEU A 966 8.94 32.04 -9.01
C LEU A 966 9.09 32.91 -10.28
N PRO A 967 10.31 33.25 -10.73
CA PRO A 967 10.52 34.01 -11.96
C PRO A 967 10.56 33.14 -13.24
N ALA A 968 10.54 31.79 -13.14
CA ALA A 968 10.48 30.92 -14.31
C ALA A 968 9.93 29.52 -14.02
N ALA A 969 9.22 28.94 -15.00
CA ALA A 969 8.74 27.56 -14.94
C ALA A 969 9.90 26.54 -14.95
N ARG A 970 9.82 25.47 -14.16
CA ARG A 970 10.83 24.40 -14.11
C ARG A 970 10.19 23.03 -14.39
N ILE A 971 10.77 22.27 -15.32
CA ILE A 971 10.30 20.94 -15.70
C ILE A 971 11.47 19.97 -15.53
N TYR A 972 11.32 18.92 -14.72
CA TYR A 972 12.37 17.92 -14.52
C TYR A 972 11.78 16.57 -14.14
N ALA A 973 12.56 15.48 -14.26
CA ALA A 973 12.13 14.15 -13.87
C ALA A 973 12.95 13.63 -12.69
N ALA A 974 12.29 12.95 -11.75
CA ALA A 974 12.91 12.28 -10.60
C ALA A 974 11.98 11.17 -10.09
N GLY A 975 12.53 10.00 -9.72
CA GLY A 975 11.79 8.89 -9.11
C GLY A 975 10.55 8.44 -9.89
N GLY A 976 10.68 8.14 -11.20
CA GLY A 976 9.55 7.71 -12.03
C GLY A 976 8.49 8.80 -12.32
N ARG A 977 8.76 10.08 -12.03
CA ARG A 977 7.81 11.19 -12.18
C ARG A 977 8.43 12.37 -12.91
N VAL A 978 7.59 13.09 -13.66
CA VAL A 978 7.87 14.43 -14.18
C VAL A 978 7.25 15.47 -13.25
N TYR A 979 8.06 16.40 -12.77
CA TYR A 979 7.65 17.53 -11.94
C TYR A 979 7.54 18.79 -12.81
N LEU A 980 6.46 19.54 -12.57
CA LEU A 980 6.06 20.76 -13.26
C LEU A 980 5.92 21.86 -12.21
N THR A 981 6.87 22.78 -12.12
CA THR A 981 6.75 23.96 -11.28
C THR A 981 6.41 25.16 -12.16
N LEU A 982 5.18 25.65 -12.10
CA LEU A 982 4.66 26.67 -13.00
C LEU A 982 4.37 27.99 -12.27
N PRO A 983 4.71 29.16 -12.84
CA PRO A 983 4.43 30.46 -12.21
C PRO A 983 2.94 30.84 -12.26
N GLN A 984 2.18 30.25 -13.18
CA GLN A 984 0.73 30.43 -13.34
C GLN A 984 0.10 29.14 -13.88
N ALA A 985 -1.21 28.97 -13.65
CA ALA A 985 -1.93 27.80 -14.13
C ALA A 985 -1.85 27.70 -15.66
N THR A 986 -1.36 26.58 -16.19
CA THR A 986 -1.05 26.43 -17.62
C THR A 986 -1.40 25.03 -18.11
N SER A 987 -1.88 24.93 -19.35
CA SER A 987 -2.11 23.64 -20.00
C SER A 987 -0.78 22.98 -20.39
N VAL A 988 -0.64 21.71 -20.00
CA VAL A 988 0.55 20.89 -20.20
C VAL A 988 0.20 19.68 -21.06
N ARG A 989 1.03 19.39 -22.06
CA ARG A 989 0.96 18.22 -22.94
C ARG A 989 2.30 17.49 -22.94
N ILE A 990 2.30 16.19 -22.69
CA ILE A 990 3.51 15.37 -22.62
C ILE A 990 3.50 14.40 -23.79
N TYR A 991 4.59 14.33 -24.55
CA TYR A 991 4.77 13.44 -25.70
C TYR A 991 5.93 12.48 -25.46
N THR A 992 5.93 11.30 -26.07
CA THR A 992 7.12 10.44 -26.19
C THR A 992 8.18 11.10 -27.08
N ALA A 993 9.42 10.60 -27.04
CA ALA A 993 10.46 11.01 -27.98
C ALA A 993 10.08 10.81 -29.46
N SER A 994 9.18 9.87 -29.78
CA SER A 994 8.63 9.63 -31.12
C SER A 994 7.46 10.57 -31.50
N GLY A 995 7.04 11.46 -30.61
CA GLY A 995 6.00 12.47 -30.87
C GLY A 995 4.56 12.03 -30.53
N THR A 996 4.35 10.86 -29.92
CA THR A 996 3.02 10.39 -29.49
C THR A 996 2.59 11.09 -28.20
N LEU A 997 1.41 11.71 -28.17
CA LEU A 997 0.87 12.37 -26.97
C LEU A 997 0.52 11.34 -25.87
N GLN A 998 1.09 11.49 -24.68
CA GLN A 998 0.92 10.59 -23.52
C GLN A 998 0.02 11.18 -22.44
N HIS A 999 0.09 12.50 -22.21
CA HIS A 999 -0.69 13.13 -21.14
C HIS A 999 -1.10 14.56 -21.51
N THR A 1000 -2.32 14.96 -21.11
CA THR A 1000 -2.79 16.36 -21.19
C THR A 1000 -3.41 16.72 -19.86
N MET A 1001 -2.98 17.83 -19.27
CA MET A 1001 -3.51 18.33 -18.00
C MET A 1001 -3.52 19.85 -17.96
N HIS A 1002 -4.39 20.43 -17.13
CA HIS A 1002 -4.30 21.83 -16.76
C HIS A 1002 -3.65 21.91 -15.38
N ALA A 1003 -2.37 22.26 -15.33
CA ALA A 1003 -1.59 22.24 -14.10
C ALA A 1003 -1.72 23.60 -13.38
N PRO A 1004 -2.06 23.65 -12.08
CA PRO A 1004 -2.17 24.90 -11.33
C PRO A 1004 -0.81 25.60 -11.19
N ALA A 1005 -0.82 26.87 -10.80
CA ALA A 1005 0.38 27.57 -10.36
C ALA A 1005 1.00 26.85 -9.15
N GLY A 1006 2.32 26.72 -9.09
CA GLY A 1006 3.04 25.91 -8.11
C GLY A 1006 3.55 24.58 -8.69
N THR A 1007 3.91 23.64 -7.82
CA THR A 1007 4.51 22.36 -8.23
C THR A 1007 3.44 21.27 -8.34
N SER A 1008 3.34 20.68 -9.53
CA SER A 1008 2.55 19.48 -9.83
C SER A 1008 3.49 18.36 -10.26
N SER A 1009 3.05 17.10 -10.22
CA SER A 1009 3.83 15.99 -10.78
C SER A 1009 2.96 14.92 -11.43
N VAL A 1010 3.50 14.29 -12.47
CA VAL A 1010 2.87 13.24 -13.26
C VAL A 1010 3.79 12.03 -13.25
N ALA A 1011 3.27 10.86 -12.86
CA ALA A 1011 4.01 9.61 -12.98
C ALA A 1011 4.01 9.13 -14.43
N LEU A 1012 5.17 8.74 -14.94
CA LEU A 1012 5.34 8.21 -16.30
C LEU A 1012 6.29 7.00 -16.27
N PRO A 1013 6.10 6.01 -17.16
CA PRO A 1013 7.05 4.90 -17.31
C PRO A 1013 8.46 5.39 -17.65
N GLU A 1014 9.49 4.59 -17.37
CA GLU A 1014 10.88 4.89 -17.75
C GLU A 1014 10.97 5.22 -19.25
N GLY A 1015 11.61 6.34 -19.58
CA GLY A 1015 11.70 6.79 -20.96
C GLY A 1015 11.92 8.29 -21.12
N VAL A 1016 12.13 8.68 -22.37
CA VAL A 1016 12.39 10.07 -22.75
C VAL A 1016 11.10 10.74 -23.23
N TYR A 1017 10.73 11.84 -22.59
CA TYR A 1017 9.50 12.58 -22.89
C TYR A 1017 9.78 14.03 -23.26
N VAL A 1018 8.93 14.59 -24.10
CA VAL A 1018 8.88 16.02 -24.45
C VAL A 1018 7.66 16.64 -23.80
N VAL A 1019 7.88 17.51 -22.83
CA VAL A 1019 6.83 18.17 -22.04
C VAL A 1019 6.63 19.58 -22.58
N LYS A 1020 5.42 19.90 -23.03
CA LYS A 1020 5.02 21.23 -23.50
C LYS A 1020 4.09 21.87 -22.48
N ALA A 1021 4.52 22.95 -21.83
CA ALA A 1021 3.74 23.72 -20.87
C ALA A 1021 3.67 25.18 -21.32
N GLY A 1022 2.54 25.60 -21.89
CA GLY A 1022 2.41 26.91 -22.54
C GLY A 1022 3.41 27.08 -23.68
N ALA A 1023 4.26 28.12 -23.63
CA ALA A 1023 5.30 28.39 -24.62
C ALA A 1023 6.61 27.60 -24.40
N ARG A 1024 6.77 26.91 -23.25
CA ARG A 1024 7.99 26.13 -22.95
C ARG A 1024 7.85 24.69 -23.40
N THR A 1025 8.91 24.17 -23.98
CA THR A 1025 9.07 22.76 -24.36
C THR A 1025 10.38 22.25 -23.78
N GLU A 1026 10.32 21.18 -22.99
CA GLU A 1026 11.50 20.63 -22.31
C GLU A 1026 11.52 19.11 -22.43
N LYS A 1027 12.70 18.55 -22.69
CA LYS A 1027 12.91 17.11 -22.86
C LYS A 1027 13.46 16.55 -21.56
N VAL A 1028 12.78 15.57 -20.98
CA VAL A 1028 13.12 14.98 -19.69
C VAL A 1028 13.24 13.47 -19.82
N PHE A 1029 14.20 12.88 -19.11
CA PHE A 1029 14.36 11.44 -19.01
C PHE A 1029 13.84 10.99 -17.65
N VAL A 1030 12.77 10.19 -17.66
CA VAL A 1030 12.22 9.58 -16.46
C VAL A 1030 12.95 8.25 -16.29
N ASN A 1031 13.67 8.13 -15.17
CA ASN A 1031 14.44 6.95 -14.76
C ASN A 1031 13.63 6.09 -13.79
#